data_AF-A0A1M6C9Z6-F1
#
_entry.id   AF-A0A1M6C9Z6-F1
#
_cell.length_a   1.000
_cell.length_b   1.000
_cell.length_c   1.000
_cell.angle_alpha   90.00
_cell.angle_beta   90.00
_cell.angle_gamma   90.00
#
_symmetry.space_group_name_H-M   'P 1'
#
loop_
_entity.id
_entity.type
_entity.pdbx_description
1 polymer ?
#
loop_
_entity_poly.entity_id
_entity_poly.type
_entity_poly.pdbx_seq_one_letter_code
_entity_poly.pdbx_strand_id
1 'polypeptide(L)'
;MAKKVNIPKDNNIISIPLEEAMPDNYLPYAVEVARERALPDVRDGLKPVHRRIMYGAYLLKAFPDKPYFKSARIVGDILGKFHPHGDTSVYDAMTILAQNFTTRYPLIDGHGNWGSIDGDGAAAMRYTEARLAPIAMEMIRDIEKDVVEMVPNYSDSEMEPKVLPARYPNLLVNGAFGIAVGLATNIPPHNLQEVVDGVIAYMDNSEITTKELMQHIKGPDLPTGGVIIGKNSLLSAYETGEGKVTLRAKAKVEELENGRLGIVITEFPYRRNKAKLLQNISEMTGDKRHSKALESVIDIRDESDRTGIRAVIEFRKSTDKETAEKVLKYLYKRTDLQCNVSFNMVALADGKPQTLGLKSIIMHYVNHQKDVIIRRTKKELQEAEKRFHIVEGFIKAIDIMDEIIAEIRASKSKKDASDNLISKFNFTEIQAAAILELMLYRLTGLEIKVFEKEYKELQKLITKLQKILKDEKELIKVIKNELLDVTSKFKDSRRTEIIEDESEAKIDIEELVVVEDIVITLSNEGFIKRVPLKTYNRSNSEPDAIEYREGDYARFIFQSNTRDSLMLFTNKGNMYQIKGNMVPEYKWKDKGEKVDTLIRGLELDQEKVVAAYPISNIHSPHNFIFITSKGNIKKTALDKFETNYTKLSAIRLKDDEELIKAVMVESEREEQFLSITTKNSLEFTIEEPVIEATDRNIVPTNIIMLPAKDYIINVDFTNEYKFATFTLGINKKGNIRIYERNKKDEYMKLSVSSNDNILVFTDSGTTYNLPVGMFQNLEDKDISLSDITDNFDSSKETVLNILKYDNYNNDTSIFFFTKSGLVKKTMFKDFQGNYSEIQSYKFKNEEDKLVAIEFGASENAELIMVTAKGMAIKFLATNVNPMGRVASGVMGISLKEEDYVVFGAVINKSIPETGTSKGEIAITSTRYGEITLTTSSKESKTLSIEDIKLQNRAGRGNNAFLVVMNDYIKNVKIK
;
A
#
# COMPACT_ATOMS: atom_id res chain seq x y z
N MET A 1 19.08 4.51 69.20
CA MET A 1 17.72 4.05 69.57
C MET A 1 16.74 5.17 69.22
N ALA A 2 15.99 5.06 68.13
CA ALA A 2 14.96 6.03 67.80
C ALA A 2 13.78 5.83 68.77
N LYS A 3 13.34 6.90 69.45
CA LYS A 3 12.15 6.90 70.31
C LYS A 3 10.96 6.44 69.46
N LYS A 4 10.40 5.26 69.77
CA LYS A 4 9.10 4.82 69.24
C LYS A 4 8.05 5.83 69.68
N VAL A 5 7.65 6.69 68.75
CA VAL A 5 6.46 7.54 68.93
C VAL A 5 5.27 6.61 68.89
N ASN A 6 4.61 6.43 70.04
CA ASN A 6 3.41 5.61 70.15
C ASN A 6 2.22 6.46 69.69
N ILE A 7 1.94 6.47 68.39
CA ILE A 7 0.77 7.15 67.82
C ILE A 7 -0.48 6.44 68.38
N PRO A 8 -1.43 7.17 69.01
CA PRO A 8 -2.68 6.58 69.46
C PRO A 8 -3.37 5.87 68.29
N LYS A 9 -3.62 4.57 68.39
CA LYS A 9 -4.47 3.86 67.44
C LYS A 9 -5.90 4.32 67.67
N ASP A 10 -6.41 5.14 66.75
CA ASP A 10 -7.84 5.43 66.69
C ASP A 10 -8.55 4.18 66.17
N ASN A 11 -9.27 3.51 67.07
CA ASN A 11 -10.01 2.28 66.76
C ASN A 11 -11.25 2.54 65.89
N ASN A 12 -11.54 3.79 65.52
CA ASN A 12 -12.59 4.16 64.57
C ASN A 12 -12.08 4.23 63.12
N ILE A 13 -10.78 4.06 62.88
CA ILE A 13 -10.21 4.09 61.52
C ILE A 13 -10.28 2.69 60.91
N ILE A 14 -11.22 2.51 59.99
CA ILE A 14 -11.31 1.31 59.16
C ILE A 14 -10.28 1.43 58.04
N SER A 15 -9.24 0.60 58.10
CA SER A 15 -8.23 0.54 57.03
C SER A 15 -8.76 -0.38 55.92
N ILE A 16 -9.00 0.18 54.74
CA ILE A 16 -9.44 -0.55 53.54
C ILE A 16 -8.27 -0.59 52.55
N PRO A 17 -7.94 -1.76 51.96
CA PRO A 17 -6.98 -1.85 50.88
C PRO A 17 -7.37 -0.93 49.71
N LEU A 18 -6.38 -0.26 49.09
CA LEU A 18 -6.63 0.63 47.96
C LEU A 18 -7.32 -0.09 46.78
N GLU A 19 -6.98 -1.37 46.59
CA GLU A 19 -7.55 -2.25 45.56
C GLU A 19 -9.06 -2.46 45.74
N GLU A 20 -9.56 -2.43 46.97
CA GLU A 20 -10.98 -2.51 47.29
C GLU A 20 -11.65 -1.14 47.23
N ALA A 21 -10.99 -0.10 47.78
CA ALA A 21 -11.55 1.24 47.82
C ALA A 21 -11.66 1.90 46.43
N MET A 22 -10.75 1.62 45.50
CA MET A 22 -10.72 2.31 44.20
C MET A 22 -11.94 1.99 43.32
N PRO A 23 -12.31 0.72 43.08
CA PRO A 23 -13.54 0.40 42.32
C PRO A 23 -14.81 0.98 42.97
N ASP A 24 -14.93 0.88 44.30
CA ASP A 24 -16.10 1.32 45.05
C ASP A 24 -16.31 2.85 44.98
N ASN A 25 -15.22 3.63 44.91
CA ASN A 25 -15.31 5.09 44.79
C ASN A 25 -15.34 5.58 43.33
N TYR A 26 -14.60 4.93 42.43
CA TYR A 26 -14.47 5.37 41.05
C TYR A 26 -15.67 4.99 40.19
N LEU A 27 -16.24 3.79 40.37
CA LEU A 27 -17.35 3.31 39.55
C LEU A 27 -18.61 4.16 39.69
N PRO A 28 -19.08 4.54 40.91
CA PRO A 28 -20.23 5.44 41.05
C PRO A 28 -19.99 6.80 40.39
N TYR A 29 -18.79 7.37 40.54
CA TYR A 29 -18.41 8.61 39.88
C TYR A 29 -18.46 8.48 38.35
N ALA A 30 -17.90 7.40 37.78
CA ALA A 30 -17.90 7.17 36.35
C ALA A 30 -19.33 7.01 35.78
N VAL A 31 -20.18 6.26 36.48
CA VAL A 31 -21.59 6.06 36.10
C VAL A 31 -22.36 7.37 36.18
N GLU A 32 -22.19 8.14 37.26
CA GLU A 32 -22.88 9.42 37.44
C GLU A 32 -22.44 10.46 36.39
N VAL A 33 -21.15 10.53 36.06
CA VAL A 33 -20.67 11.42 34.98
C VAL A 33 -21.25 11.02 33.63
N ALA A 34 -21.35 9.72 33.34
CA ALA A 34 -21.96 9.26 32.10
C ALA A 34 -23.45 9.59 32.01
N ARG A 35 -24.21 9.30 33.08
CA ARG A 35 -25.67 9.44 33.12
C ARG A 35 -26.14 10.88 33.34
N GLU A 36 -25.58 11.57 34.32
CA GLU A 36 -26.08 12.86 34.80
C GLU A 36 -25.35 14.08 34.22
N ARG A 37 -24.33 13.89 33.37
CA ARG A 37 -23.53 15.00 32.84
C ARG A 37 -23.20 14.92 31.36
N ALA A 38 -22.63 13.82 30.89
CA ALA A 38 -21.90 13.82 29.63
C ALA A 38 -22.73 13.37 28.42
N LEU A 39 -23.58 12.35 28.57
CA LEU A 39 -24.33 11.75 27.47
C LEU A 39 -25.76 12.31 27.39
N PRO A 40 -26.31 12.49 26.16
CA PRO A 40 -27.71 12.84 25.98
C PRO A 40 -28.63 11.63 26.21
N ASP A 41 -29.89 11.88 26.55
CA ASP A 41 -30.94 10.85 26.49
C ASP A 41 -31.41 10.67 25.04
N VAL A 42 -31.60 9.42 24.59
CA VAL A 42 -32.00 9.13 23.19
C VAL A 42 -33.35 9.73 22.80
N ARG A 43 -34.24 9.95 23.79
CA ARG A 43 -35.63 10.35 23.57
C ARG A 43 -35.79 11.82 23.23
N ASP A 44 -35.08 12.70 23.93
CA ASP A 44 -35.12 14.16 23.72
C ASP A 44 -33.81 14.75 23.18
N GLY A 45 -32.72 13.97 23.17
CA GLY A 45 -31.41 14.40 22.71
C GLY A 45 -30.71 15.41 23.60
N LEU A 46 -31.17 15.59 24.84
CA LEU A 46 -30.63 16.58 25.76
C LEU A 46 -29.80 15.93 26.87
N LYS A 47 -28.73 16.63 27.25
CA LYS A 47 -28.02 16.37 28.50
C LYS A 47 -28.82 16.98 29.66
N PRO A 48 -28.60 16.54 30.91
CA PRO A 48 -29.31 17.08 32.07
C PRO A 48 -29.20 18.60 32.20
N VAL A 49 -28.01 19.19 31.98
CA VAL A 49 -27.84 20.66 32.01
C VAL A 49 -28.70 21.36 30.95
N HIS A 50 -28.79 20.83 29.73
CA HIS A 50 -29.62 21.42 28.68
C HIS A 50 -31.12 21.31 29.02
N ARG A 51 -31.54 20.16 29.54
CA ARG A 51 -32.93 19.93 29.98
C ARG A 51 -33.34 20.89 31.09
N ARG A 52 -32.46 21.10 32.08
CA ARG A 52 -32.66 22.04 33.18
C ARG A 52 -32.68 23.49 32.72
N ILE A 53 -31.84 23.87 31.75
CA ILE A 53 -31.89 25.20 31.13
C ILE A 53 -33.25 25.43 30.46
N MET A 54 -33.69 24.47 29.66
CA MET A 54 -34.97 24.54 28.95
C MET A 54 -36.16 24.62 29.91
N TYR A 55 -36.20 23.74 30.91
CA TYR A 55 -37.28 23.69 31.89
C TYR A 55 -37.29 24.91 32.82
N GLY A 56 -36.11 25.34 33.31
CA GLY A 56 -35.98 26.55 34.12
C GLY A 56 -36.41 27.81 33.37
N ALA A 57 -36.00 27.97 32.11
CA ALA A 57 -36.44 29.08 31.26
C ALA A 57 -37.97 29.05 31.02
N TYR A 58 -38.55 27.86 30.87
CA TYR A 58 -40.00 27.68 30.78
C TYR A 58 -40.73 28.08 32.06
N LEU A 59 -40.25 27.67 33.25
CA LEU A 59 -40.83 28.06 34.54
C LEU A 59 -40.75 29.57 34.79
N LEU A 60 -39.66 30.21 34.34
CA LEU A 60 -39.52 31.67 34.35
C LEU A 60 -40.42 32.39 33.34
N LYS A 61 -41.14 31.66 32.48
CA LYS A 61 -41.95 32.18 31.38
C LYS A 61 -41.14 33.05 30.42
N ALA A 62 -39.88 32.68 30.18
CA ALA A 62 -39.01 33.32 29.21
C ALA A 62 -39.38 32.87 27.78
N PHE A 63 -40.64 33.09 27.40
CA PHE A 63 -41.21 32.63 26.14
C PHE A 63 -40.82 33.53 24.95
N PRO A 64 -40.93 33.03 23.70
CA PRO A 64 -40.60 33.79 22.50
C PRO A 64 -41.42 35.07 22.29
N ASP A 65 -42.62 35.16 22.88
CA ASP A 65 -43.50 36.34 22.83
C ASP A 65 -43.20 37.36 23.94
N LYS A 66 -42.27 37.07 24.85
CA LYS A 66 -41.86 37.94 25.95
C LYS A 66 -40.54 38.67 25.66
N PRO A 67 -40.27 39.80 26.35
CA PRO A 67 -38.96 40.45 26.30
C PRO A 67 -37.84 39.51 26.73
N TYR A 68 -36.61 39.79 26.30
CA TYR A 68 -35.44 39.03 26.74
C TYR A 68 -35.19 39.22 28.25
N PHE A 69 -34.67 38.16 28.89
CA PHE A 69 -34.31 38.17 30.30
C PHE A 69 -32.78 38.18 30.42
N LYS A 70 -32.24 38.88 31.43
CA LYS A 70 -30.80 38.81 31.72
C LYS A 70 -30.36 37.36 31.90
N SER A 71 -29.30 36.95 31.20
CA SER A 71 -28.80 35.57 31.27
C SER A 71 -28.44 35.17 32.70
N ALA A 72 -27.86 36.10 33.48
CA ALA A 72 -27.58 35.89 34.90
C ALA A 72 -28.82 35.50 35.74
N ARG A 73 -30.00 36.01 35.39
CA ARG A 73 -31.26 35.65 36.08
C ARG A 73 -31.68 34.22 35.76
N ILE A 74 -31.61 33.83 34.49
CA ILE A 74 -31.95 32.47 34.05
C ILE A 74 -30.99 31.46 34.69
N VAL A 75 -29.67 31.73 34.58
CA VAL A 75 -28.63 30.88 35.19
C VAL A 75 -28.82 30.79 36.71
N GLY A 76 -29.05 31.91 37.39
CA GLY A 76 -29.27 31.91 38.84
C GLY A 76 -30.45 31.05 39.30
N ASP A 77 -31.59 31.09 38.58
CA ASP A 77 -32.76 30.28 38.93
C ASP A 77 -32.49 28.77 38.72
N ILE A 78 -31.79 28.41 37.63
CA ILE A 78 -31.40 27.03 37.34
C ILE A 78 -30.44 26.49 38.41
N LEU A 79 -29.46 27.30 38.83
CA LEU A 79 -28.52 26.91 39.88
C LEU A 79 -29.22 26.68 41.22
N GLY A 80 -30.10 27.60 41.60
CA GLY A 80 -30.85 27.51 42.86
C GLY A 80 -31.73 26.27 42.92
N LYS A 81 -32.41 25.92 41.82
CA LYS A 81 -33.44 24.88 41.82
C LYS A 81 -33.00 23.53 41.27
N PHE A 82 -32.15 23.47 40.24
CA PHE A 82 -31.99 22.24 39.45
C PHE A 82 -30.53 21.79 39.28
N HIS A 83 -29.57 22.71 39.21
CA HIS A 83 -28.20 22.38 38.82
C HIS A 83 -27.17 22.80 39.89
N PRO A 84 -26.76 21.90 40.81
CA PRO A 84 -25.88 22.21 41.94
C PRO A 84 -24.39 22.24 41.55
N HIS A 85 -24.07 22.92 40.45
CA HIS A 85 -22.70 23.04 39.91
C HIS A 85 -22.36 24.50 39.61
N GLY A 86 -21.17 24.76 39.05
CA GLY A 86 -20.74 26.11 38.74
C GLY A 86 -21.63 26.81 37.70
N ASP A 87 -21.85 28.10 37.91
CA ASP A 87 -22.58 29.00 37.00
C ASP A 87 -22.05 28.98 35.57
N THR A 88 -20.72 28.91 35.44
CA THR A 88 -20.01 28.88 34.16
C THR A 88 -20.44 27.70 33.30
N SER A 89 -20.64 26.51 33.89
CA SER A 89 -21.08 25.32 33.15
C SER A 89 -22.49 25.47 32.56
N VAL A 90 -23.40 26.14 33.30
CA VAL A 90 -24.76 26.40 32.84
C VAL A 90 -24.76 27.49 31.76
N TYR A 91 -23.97 28.55 31.96
CA TYR A 91 -23.89 29.65 31.01
C TYR A 91 -23.28 29.20 29.68
N ASP A 92 -22.16 28.47 29.70
CA ASP A 92 -21.52 27.94 28.49
C ASP A 92 -22.44 26.99 27.72
N ALA A 93 -23.17 26.13 28.43
CA ALA A 93 -24.17 25.25 27.83
C ALA A 93 -25.31 26.06 27.18
N MET A 94 -25.79 27.11 27.84
CA MET A 94 -26.79 28.02 27.27
C MET A 94 -26.25 28.77 26.05
N THR A 95 -24.97 29.16 26.05
CA THR A 95 -24.30 29.79 24.91
C THR A 95 -24.27 28.89 23.69
N ILE A 96 -23.91 27.60 23.86
CA ILE A 96 -23.94 26.63 22.76
C ILE A 96 -25.35 26.51 22.18
N LEU A 97 -26.39 26.47 23.02
CA LEU A 97 -27.79 26.37 22.58
C LEU A 97 -28.30 27.62 21.85
N ALA A 98 -27.62 28.76 21.97
CA ALA A 98 -27.96 30.02 21.32
C ALA A 98 -27.18 30.26 20.00
N GLN A 99 -25.97 29.71 19.89
CA GLN A 99 -25.09 29.90 18.74
C GLN A 99 -25.58 29.12 17.51
N ASN A 100 -25.86 29.85 16.42
CA ASN A 100 -26.35 29.28 15.16
C ASN A 100 -25.28 28.59 14.29
N PHE A 101 -24.00 28.69 14.67
CA PHE A 101 -22.86 28.02 14.03
C PHE A 101 -22.43 26.74 14.77
N THR A 102 -22.90 26.53 16.01
CA THR A 102 -22.69 25.29 16.77
C THR A 102 -23.93 24.41 16.77
N THR A 103 -25.11 25.02 16.92
CA THR A 103 -26.41 24.36 17.03
C THR A 103 -27.24 24.63 15.77
N ARG A 104 -27.76 23.57 15.14
CA ARG A 104 -28.42 23.65 13.84
C ARG A 104 -29.77 24.38 13.89
N TYR A 105 -30.53 24.16 14.97
CA TYR A 105 -31.75 24.85 15.35
C TYR A 105 -31.62 25.32 16.80
N PRO A 106 -31.18 26.58 17.03
CA PRO A 106 -30.99 27.12 18.37
C PRO A 106 -32.23 26.95 19.25
N LEU A 107 -32.01 26.49 20.49
CA LEU A 107 -33.08 26.33 21.49
C LEU A 107 -33.22 27.56 22.38
N ILE A 108 -32.20 28.42 22.38
CA ILE A 108 -32.18 29.70 23.09
C ILE A 108 -32.07 30.81 22.06
N ASP A 109 -32.92 31.82 22.19
CA ASP A 109 -32.84 33.06 21.42
C ASP A 109 -32.07 34.09 22.26
N GLY A 110 -30.89 34.45 21.79
CA GLY A 110 -29.91 35.26 22.51
C GLY A 110 -29.79 36.67 21.93
N HIS A 111 -29.79 37.68 22.81
CA HIS A 111 -29.50 39.06 22.49
C HIS A 111 -28.17 39.51 23.13
N GLY A 112 -27.32 40.21 22.37
CA GLY A 112 -25.96 40.59 22.74
C GLY A 112 -24.88 39.78 22.02
N ASN A 113 -23.63 39.82 22.53
CA ASN A 113 -22.52 39.05 21.99
C ASN A 113 -22.51 37.62 22.58
N TRP A 114 -22.88 36.65 21.76
CA TRP A 114 -22.94 35.22 22.10
C TRP A 114 -21.74 34.44 21.54
N GLY A 115 -20.65 35.11 21.17
CA GLY A 115 -19.46 34.51 20.57
C GLY A 115 -19.52 34.47 19.04
N SER A 116 -18.39 34.10 18.43
CA SER A 116 -18.20 34.10 16.97
C SER A 116 -17.56 32.79 16.48
N ILE A 117 -17.63 32.54 15.18
CA ILE A 117 -16.91 31.41 14.53
C ILE A 117 -15.38 31.58 14.57
N ASP A 118 -14.90 32.79 14.87
CA ASP A 118 -13.48 33.12 15.04
C ASP A 118 -12.95 32.70 16.43
N GLY A 119 -13.81 32.12 17.26
CA GLY A 119 -13.47 31.59 18.58
C GLY A 119 -13.55 32.61 19.71
N ASP A 120 -14.13 33.79 19.45
CA ASP A 120 -14.47 34.72 20.51
C ASP A 120 -15.54 34.09 21.40
N GLY A 121 -15.29 34.08 22.71
CA GLY A 121 -16.28 33.65 23.70
C GLY A 121 -17.47 34.60 23.77
N ALA A 122 -18.57 34.13 24.35
CA ALA A 122 -19.69 35.00 24.69
C ALA A 122 -19.27 36.08 25.70
N ALA A 123 -19.93 37.24 25.64
CA ALA A 123 -19.78 38.24 26.68
C ALA A 123 -20.26 37.68 28.03
N ALA A 124 -19.84 38.27 29.14
CA ALA A 124 -20.30 37.80 30.46
C ALA A 124 -21.83 37.84 30.59
N MET A 125 -22.42 36.87 31.31
CA MET A 125 -23.87 36.69 31.50
C MET A 125 -24.65 37.89 32.06
N ARG A 126 -23.94 38.92 32.57
CA ARG A 126 -24.52 40.19 33.00
C ARG A 126 -24.89 41.12 31.83
N TYR A 127 -24.25 40.94 30.67
CA TYR A 127 -24.48 41.74 29.46
C TYR A 127 -25.43 41.06 28.48
N THR A 128 -25.37 39.74 28.38
CA THR A 128 -26.25 38.99 27.47
C THR A 128 -27.66 38.82 28.05
N GLU A 129 -28.62 38.70 27.15
CA GLU A 129 -30.02 38.43 27.47
C GLU A 129 -30.52 37.26 26.63
N ALA A 130 -31.39 36.44 27.19
CA ALA A 130 -31.87 35.21 26.56
C ALA A 130 -33.36 34.99 26.82
N ARG A 131 -33.96 34.18 25.95
CA ARG A 131 -35.29 33.57 26.10
C ARG A 131 -35.33 32.26 25.32
N LEU A 132 -36.40 31.48 25.46
CA LEU A 132 -36.62 30.29 24.63
C LEU A 132 -36.81 30.68 23.17
N ALA A 133 -36.18 29.92 22.26
CA ALA A 133 -36.44 30.06 20.84
C ALA A 133 -37.84 29.52 20.46
N PRO A 134 -38.45 29.96 19.36
CA PRO A 134 -39.75 29.45 18.93
C PRO A 134 -39.84 27.92 18.82
N ILE A 135 -38.83 27.26 18.25
CA ILE A 135 -38.78 25.79 18.11
C ILE A 135 -38.60 25.07 19.46
N ALA A 136 -38.01 25.75 20.45
CA ALA A 136 -37.80 25.22 21.79
C ALA A 136 -39.14 24.92 22.51
N MET A 137 -40.20 25.64 22.15
CA MET A 137 -41.54 25.39 22.68
C MET A 137 -42.09 24.02 22.25
N GLU A 138 -41.67 23.49 21.10
CA GLU A 138 -42.04 22.14 20.66
C GLU A 138 -41.35 21.04 21.49
N MET A 139 -40.23 21.38 22.14
CA MET A 139 -39.57 20.44 23.06
C MET A 139 -40.34 20.27 24.36
N ILE A 140 -41.03 21.31 24.85
CA ILE A 140 -41.68 21.35 26.18
C ILE A 140 -43.21 21.24 26.10
N ARG A 141 -43.80 21.31 24.90
CA ARG A 141 -45.26 21.32 24.74
C ARG A 141 -45.96 20.15 25.46
N ASP A 142 -47.06 20.46 26.14
CA ASP A 142 -47.89 19.54 26.96
C ASP A 142 -47.23 19.01 28.24
N ILE A 143 -46.08 19.54 28.68
CA ILE A 143 -45.41 19.05 29.90
C ILE A 143 -46.30 19.11 31.14
N GLU A 144 -47.24 20.06 31.21
CA GLU A 144 -48.23 20.19 32.28
C GLU A 144 -49.30 19.08 32.31
N LYS A 145 -49.43 18.28 31.25
CA LYS A 145 -50.42 17.20 31.11
C LYS A 145 -49.89 15.83 31.56
N ASP A 146 -48.85 15.81 32.40
CA ASP A 146 -48.27 14.57 32.96
C ASP A 146 -47.81 13.58 31.88
N VAL A 147 -47.25 14.12 30.79
CA VAL A 147 -46.81 13.35 29.62
C VAL A 147 -45.41 12.75 29.78
N VAL A 148 -44.67 13.17 30.80
CA VAL A 148 -43.32 12.70 31.13
C VAL A 148 -43.20 12.51 32.64
N GLU A 149 -42.31 11.59 33.05
CA GLU A 149 -42.02 11.35 34.46
C GLU A 149 -41.30 12.56 35.08
N MET A 150 -41.86 13.08 36.16
CA MET A 150 -41.23 14.10 37.01
C MET A 150 -40.48 13.43 38.15
N VAL A 151 -39.26 13.87 38.42
CA VAL A 151 -38.40 13.38 39.53
C VAL A 151 -38.08 14.53 40.49
N PRO A 152 -37.86 14.25 41.79
CA PRO A 152 -37.35 15.26 42.71
C PRO A 152 -36.01 15.83 42.24
N ASN A 153 -35.79 17.12 42.49
CA ASN A 153 -34.50 17.77 42.27
C ASN A 153 -33.46 17.28 43.31
N TYR A 154 -32.22 17.78 43.22
CA TYR A 154 -31.13 17.38 44.11
C TYR A 154 -31.36 17.66 45.61
N SER A 155 -32.35 18.49 45.97
CA SER A 155 -32.69 18.89 47.35
C SER A 155 -34.10 18.45 47.78
N ASP A 156 -34.78 17.62 46.99
CA ASP A 156 -36.17 17.17 47.19
C ASP A 156 -37.19 18.30 47.43
N SER A 157 -36.89 19.52 46.98
CA SER A 157 -37.72 20.73 47.19
C SER A 157 -38.55 21.12 45.96
N GLU A 158 -38.11 20.69 44.77
CA GLU A 158 -38.73 20.99 43.49
C GLU A 158 -38.81 19.70 42.65
N MET A 159 -39.68 19.68 41.64
CA MET A 159 -39.74 18.59 40.67
C MET A 159 -39.12 19.01 39.35
N GLU A 160 -38.37 18.11 38.71
CA GLU A 160 -37.81 18.30 37.36
C GLU A 160 -38.18 17.15 36.41
N PRO A 161 -38.32 17.41 35.10
CA PRO A 161 -38.62 16.35 34.16
C PRO A 161 -37.40 15.47 33.91
N LYS A 162 -37.58 14.15 33.97
CA LYS A 162 -36.52 13.19 33.62
C LYS A 162 -36.15 13.25 32.14
N VAL A 163 -37.13 13.53 31.29
CA VAL A 163 -37.04 13.68 29.83
C VAL A 163 -38.06 14.72 29.37
N LEU A 164 -37.83 15.41 28.26
CA LEU A 164 -38.82 16.31 27.67
C LEU A 164 -39.78 15.61 26.69
N PRO A 165 -41.00 16.14 26.46
CA PRO A 165 -41.92 15.64 25.44
C PRO A 165 -41.30 15.54 24.03
N ALA A 166 -40.48 16.53 23.64
CA ALA A 166 -39.67 16.52 22.43
C ALA A 166 -40.44 16.16 21.15
N ARG A 167 -41.34 17.04 20.67
CA ARG A 167 -42.21 16.76 19.50
C ARG A 167 -41.49 16.66 18.15
N TYR A 168 -40.19 16.85 18.11
CA TYR A 168 -39.35 16.55 16.96
C TYR A 168 -38.06 15.84 17.43
N PRO A 169 -37.40 15.06 16.56
CA PRO A 169 -36.24 14.22 16.91
C PRO A 169 -34.95 15.05 17.11
N ASN A 170 -34.91 15.83 18.19
CA ASN A 170 -33.85 16.79 18.48
C ASN A 170 -32.45 16.17 18.56
N LEU A 171 -32.30 14.91 19.00
CA LEU A 171 -31.00 14.23 19.04
C LEU A 171 -30.31 14.20 17.67
N LEU A 172 -31.05 13.87 16.60
CA LEU A 172 -30.51 13.85 15.24
C LEU A 172 -30.44 15.27 14.67
N VAL A 173 -31.47 16.07 14.91
CA VAL A 173 -31.60 17.42 14.33
C VAL A 173 -30.49 18.36 14.80
N ASN A 174 -30.24 18.43 16.11
CA ASN A 174 -29.20 19.29 16.68
C ASN A 174 -27.89 18.55 16.95
N GLY A 175 -27.89 17.22 16.93
CA GLY A 175 -26.74 16.43 17.30
C GLY A 175 -26.43 16.51 18.79
N ALA A 176 -25.36 15.84 19.20
CA ALA A 176 -24.87 15.88 20.57
C ALA A 176 -23.37 15.64 20.59
N PHE A 177 -22.68 16.26 21.54
CA PHE A 177 -21.28 16.00 21.79
C PHE A 177 -21.01 15.97 23.29
N GLY A 178 -20.25 15.00 23.75
CA GLY A 178 -19.89 14.87 25.16
C GLY A 178 -18.74 13.92 25.39
N ILE A 179 -17.95 14.20 26.42
CA ILE A 179 -16.87 13.34 26.88
C ILE A 179 -17.24 12.94 28.31
N ALA A 180 -17.35 11.64 28.55
CA ALA A 180 -17.63 11.04 29.85
C ALA A 180 -16.37 10.35 30.39
N VAL A 181 -16.52 9.52 31.41
CA VAL A 181 -15.44 8.66 31.90
C VAL A 181 -15.42 7.36 31.09
N GLY A 182 -14.37 7.16 30.28
CA GLY A 182 -14.22 5.97 29.43
C GLY A 182 -15.17 5.90 28.22
N LEU A 183 -16.06 6.87 28.05
CA LEU A 183 -17.02 6.97 26.95
C LEU A 183 -17.00 8.38 26.36
N ALA A 184 -17.39 8.50 25.10
CA ALA A 184 -17.65 9.78 24.46
C ALA A 184 -18.84 9.63 23.51
N THR A 185 -19.42 10.76 23.11
CA THR A 185 -20.48 10.82 22.10
C THR A 185 -20.20 11.97 21.14
N ASN A 186 -20.43 11.72 19.85
CA ASN A 186 -20.40 12.70 18.79
C ASN A 186 -21.42 12.31 17.72
N ILE A 187 -22.60 12.93 17.81
CA ILE A 187 -23.72 12.78 16.89
C ILE A 187 -23.80 14.09 16.11
N PRO A 188 -23.57 14.10 14.78
CA PRO A 188 -23.64 15.31 14.00
C PRO A 188 -25.11 15.74 13.78
N PRO A 189 -25.37 17.05 13.59
CA PRO A 189 -26.72 17.57 13.31
C PRO A 189 -27.22 17.17 11.92
N HIS A 190 -28.55 17.17 11.75
CA HIS A 190 -29.26 16.79 10.53
C HIS A 190 -30.37 17.78 10.21
N ASN A 191 -30.84 17.75 8.96
CA ASN A 191 -31.93 18.62 8.53
C ASN A 191 -33.27 18.17 9.14
N LEU A 192 -34.06 19.10 9.68
CA LEU A 192 -35.32 18.78 10.35
C LEU A 192 -36.31 18.06 9.44
N GLN A 193 -36.47 18.52 8.19
CA GLN A 193 -37.41 17.93 7.25
C GLN A 193 -36.99 16.51 6.89
N GLU A 194 -35.72 16.32 6.54
CA GLU A 194 -35.18 15.00 6.18
C GLU A 194 -35.35 13.98 7.31
N VAL A 195 -35.05 14.37 8.56
CA VAL A 195 -35.22 13.48 9.72
C VAL A 195 -36.69 13.15 9.95
N VAL A 196 -37.60 14.14 9.86
CA VAL A 196 -39.03 13.89 10.02
C VAL A 196 -39.56 12.96 8.92
N ASP A 197 -39.15 13.15 7.67
CA ASP A 197 -39.51 12.26 6.56
C ASP A 197 -39.01 10.83 6.82
N GLY A 198 -37.78 10.66 7.33
CA GLY A 198 -37.24 9.37 7.73
C GLY A 198 -37.97 8.72 8.91
N VAL A 199 -38.39 9.52 9.90
CA VAL A 199 -39.22 9.05 11.03
C VAL A 199 -40.60 8.60 10.55
N ILE A 200 -41.23 9.34 9.63
CA ILE A 200 -42.51 8.97 9.02
C ILE A 200 -42.37 7.68 8.22
N ALA A 201 -41.30 7.54 7.42
CA ALA A 201 -41.01 6.33 6.66
C ALA A 201 -40.83 5.10 7.57
N TYR A 202 -40.15 5.26 8.70
CA TYR A 202 -40.05 4.20 9.72
C TYR A 202 -41.41 3.85 10.34
N MET A 203 -42.29 4.82 10.58
CA MET A 203 -43.65 4.55 11.07
C MET A 203 -44.53 3.85 10.04
N ASP A 204 -44.29 4.06 8.74
CA ASP A 204 -44.97 3.33 7.66
C ASP A 204 -44.43 1.90 7.48
N ASN A 205 -43.13 1.71 7.72
CA ASN A 205 -42.48 0.41 7.65
C ASN A 205 -41.39 0.28 8.73
N SER A 206 -41.67 -0.43 9.81
CA SER A 206 -40.68 -0.66 10.90
C SER A 206 -39.48 -1.50 10.45
N GLU A 207 -39.62 -2.29 9.39
CA GLU A 207 -38.56 -3.11 8.82
C GLU A 207 -37.68 -2.37 7.82
N ILE A 208 -37.93 -1.07 7.58
CA ILE A 208 -37.11 -0.23 6.70
C ILE A 208 -35.61 -0.36 7.02
N THR A 209 -34.81 -0.52 5.98
CA THR A 209 -33.35 -0.66 6.10
C THR A 209 -32.68 0.70 6.24
N THR A 210 -31.44 0.75 6.76
CA THR A 210 -30.66 2.00 6.86
C THR A 210 -30.47 2.64 5.48
N LYS A 211 -30.26 1.84 4.44
CA LYS A 211 -30.10 2.32 3.06
C LYS A 211 -31.36 2.98 2.51
N GLU A 212 -32.54 2.45 2.85
CA GLU A 212 -33.83 3.08 2.49
C GLU A 212 -34.09 4.34 3.32
N LEU A 213 -33.77 4.33 4.63
CA LEU A 213 -33.83 5.53 5.46
C LEU A 213 -32.96 6.66 4.91
N MET A 214 -31.79 6.35 4.34
CA MET A 214 -30.90 7.34 3.72
C MET A 214 -31.46 7.98 2.44
N GLN A 215 -32.52 7.44 1.84
CA GLN A 215 -33.23 8.11 0.75
C GLN A 215 -34.00 9.33 1.25
N HIS A 216 -34.40 9.32 2.53
CA HIS A 216 -35.05 10.43 3.22
C HIS A 216 -34.03 11.30 3.99
N ILE A 217 -33.12 10.66 4.73
CA ILE A 217 -32.06 11.31 5.51
C ILE A 217 -30.73 11.20 4.75
N LYS A 218 -30.42 12.22 3.95
CA LYS A 218 -29.30 12.15 3.00
C LYS A 218 -27.94 12.06 3.71
N GLY A 219 -27.84 12.68 4.87
CA GLY A 219 -26.61 12.79 5.65
C GLY A 219 -26.69 13.94 6.66
N PRO A 220 -25.62 14.19 7.43
CA PRO A 220 -25.57 15.32 8.35
C PRO A 220 -25.79 16.65 7.63
N ASP A 221 -26.52 17.57 8.25
CA ASP A 221 -26.70 18.94 7.79
C ASP A 221 -26.14 19.88 8.85
N LEU A 222 -24.90 20.29 8.61
CA LEU A 222 -24.10 21.07 9.55
C LEU A 222 -24.51 22.55 9.52
N PRO A 223 -24.52 23.23 10.68
CA PRO A 223 -24.91 24.64 10.75
C PRO A 223 -24.02 25.56 9.91
N THR A 224 -22.75 25.21 9.74
CA THR A 224 -21.75 25.95 8.95
C THR A 224 -21.71 25.55 7.48
N GLY A 225 -22.53 24.59 7.04
CA GLY A 225 -22.48 24.03 5.69
C GLY A 225 -21.24 23.16 5.46
N GLY A 226 -20.59 23.35 4.32
CA GLY A 226 -19.48 22.56 3.82
C GLY A 226 -19.93 21.44 2.87
N VAL A 227 -18.96 20.63 2.47
CA VAL A 227 -19.14 19.52 1.53
C VAL A 227 -18.74 18.22 2.21
N ILE A 228 -19.73 17.34 2.41
CA ILE A 228 -19.50 15.98 2.90
C ILE A 228 -19.19 15.08 1.71
N ILE A 229 -18.14 14.27 1.81
CA ILE A 229 -17.67 13.40 0.72
C ILE A 229 -17.65 11.95 1.21
N GLY A 230 -18.40 11.10 0.52
CA GLY A 230 -18.35 9.64 0.71
C GLY A 230 -19.64 9.02 1.23
N LYS A 231 -20.41 8.40 0.33
CA LYS A 231 -21.70 7.76 0.65
C LYS A 231 -21.57 6.44 1.40
N ASN A 232 -20.58 5.61 1.06
CA ASN A 232 -20.41 4.31 1.72
C ASN A 232 -19.95 4.49 3.17
N SER A 233 -19.06 5.46 3.41
CA SER A 233 -18.63 5.86 4.75
C SER A 233 -19.81 6.37 5.60
N LEU A 234 -20.74 7.15 5.04
CA LEU A 234 -21.98 7.56 5.71
C LEU A 234 -22.87 6.36 6.06
N LEU A 235 -23.09 5.46 5.10
CA LEU A 235 -23.91 4.27 5.32
C LEU A 235 -23.37 3.41 6.47
N SER A 236 -22.06 3.11 6.45
CA SER A 236 -21.42 2.33 7.51
C SER A 236 -21.52 3.01 8.89
N ALA A 237 -21.37 4.33 8.93
CA ALA A 237 -21.53 5.10 10.17
C ALA A 237 -22.96 5.05 10.72
N TYR A 238 -23.98 5.11 9.85
CA TYR A 238 -25.38 5.01 10.27
C TYR A 238 -25.82 3.60 10.64
N GLU A 239 -25.24 2.56 10.04
CA GLU A 239 -25.53 1.16 10.39
C GLU A 239 -24.95 0.79 11.76
N THR A 240 -23.70 1.19 12.02
CA THR A 240 -22.97 0.78 13.23
C THR A 240 -23.10 1.76 14.39
N GLY A 241 -23.37 3.04 14.10
CA GLY A 241 -23.28 4.12 15.07
C GLY A 241 -21.89 4.76 15.18
N GLU A 242 -20.88 4.21 14.50
CA GLU A 242 -19.49 4.66 14.57
C GLU A 242 -18.88 4.80 13.18
N GLY A 243 -18.10 5.85 12.95
CA GLY A 243 -17.46 6.04 11.65
C GLY A 243 -16.85 7.40 11.47
N LYS A 244 -16.25 7.63 10.31
CA LYS A 244 -15.68 8.93 9.93
C LYS A 244 -16.03 9.22 8.49
N VAL A 245 -16.44 10.45 8.23
CA VAL A 245 -16.76 10.91 6.89
C VAL A 245 -16.01 12.21 6.63
N THR A 246 -15.49 12.37 5.41
CA THR A 246 -14.73 13.57 5.05
C THR A 246 -15.66 14.78 4.95
N LEU A 247 -15.25 15.89 5.54
CA LEU A 247 -15.88 17.20 5.43
C LEU A 247 -14.87 18.21 4.89
N ARG A 248 -15.21 18.83 3.77
CA ARG A 248 -14.39 19.83 3.07
C ARG A 248 -15.06 21.20 3.16
N ALA A 249 -14.25 22.24 3.31
CA ALA A 249 -14.66 23.63 3.22
C ALA A 249 -15.22 23.92 1.81
N LYS A 250 -16.18 24.83 1.71
CA LYS A 250 -16.64 25.28 0.39
C LYS A 250 -15.73 26.41 -0.09
N ALA A 251 -14.87 26.08 -1.05
CA ALA A 251 -13.92 27.03 -1.62
C ALA A 251 -13.77 26.85 -3.13
N LYS A 252 -13.53 27.95 -3.84
CA LYS A 252 -13.34 28.00 -5.30
C LYS A 252 -12.23 28.97 -5.68
N VAL A 253 -11.56 28.69 -6.80
CA VAL A 253 -10.58 29.61 -7.40
C VAL A 253 -11.32 30.57 -8.33
N GLU A 254 -11.17 31.87 -8.10
CA GLU A 254 -11.84 32.92 -8.87
C GLU A 254 -10.86 34.05 -9.24
N GLU A 255 -11.22 34.82 -10.26
CA GLU A 255 -10.55 36.09 -10.57
C GLU A 255 -11.12 37.19 -9.67
N LEU A 256 -10.24 37.86 -8.93
CA LEU A 256 -10.57 38.97 -8.03
C LEU A 256 -10.70 40.28 -8.83
N GLU A 257 -11.32 41.29 -8.22
CA GLU A 257 -11.55 42.62 -8.86
C GLU A 257 -10.26 43.30 -9.34
N ASN A 258 -9.11 42.98 -8.72
CA ASN A 258 -7.80 43.50 -9.11
C ASN A 258 -7.14 42.73 -10.28
N GLY A 259 -7.84 41.78 -10.89
CA GLY A 259 -7.38 40.94 -12.01
C GLY A 259 -6.37 39.85 -11.61
N ARG A 260 -6.23 39.56 -10.31
CA ARG A 260 -5.43 38.43 -9.79
C ARG A 260 -6.34 37.24 -9.46
N LEU A 261 -5.79 36.04 -9.49
CA LEU A 261 -6.50 34.86 -8.99
C LEU A 261 -6.47 34.81 -7.46
N GLY A 262 -7.52 34.25 -6.86
CA GLY A 262 -7.56 33.94 -5.43
C GLY A 262 -8.45 32.74 -5.12
N ILE A 263 -8.16 32.06 -4.01
CA ILE A 263 -9.08 31.07 -3.41
C ILE A 263 -10.07 31.84 -2.55
N VAL A 264 -11.35 31.72 -2.85
CA VAL A 264 -12.45 32.28 -2.07
C VAL A 264 -13.11 31.16 -1.28
N ILE A 265 -13.04 31.23 0.05
CA ILE A 265 -13.64 30.28 0.99
C ILE A 265 -14.91 30.91 1.55
N THR A 266 -16.07 30.27 1.33
CA THR A 266 -17.38 30.77 1.76
C THR A 266 -17.97 29.99 2.93
N GLU A 267 -17.53 28.75 3.16
CA GLU A 267 -18.02 27.92 4.26
C GLU A 267 -16.86 27.13 4.88
N PHE A 268 -16.70 27.25 6.20
CA PHE A 268 -15.64 26.55 6.95
C PHE A 268 -16.17 25.26 7.58
N PRO A 269 -15.31 24.25 7.79
CA PRO A 269 -15.73 22.99 8.39
C PRO A 269 -16.28 23.16 9.81
N TYR A 270 -17.28 22.34 10.14
CA TYR A 270 -18.00 22.38 11.41
C TYR A 270 -17.07 22.21 12.62
N ARG A 271 -17.24 23.07 13.63
CA ARG A 271 -16.40 23.12 14.85
C ARG A 271 -14.91 23.27 14.56
N ARG A 272 -14.57 24.06 13.53
CA ARG A 272 -13.23 24.61 13.34
C ARG A 272 -13.29 26.11 13.51
N ASN A 273 -12.25 26.65 14.13
CA ASN A 273 -12.09 28.09 14.32
C ASN A 273 -11.57 28.70 13.01
N LYS A 274 -12.33 29.63 12.43
CA LYS A 274 -12.00 30.28 11.15
C LYS A 274 -10.69 31.06 11.27
N ALA A 275 -10.59 32.01 12.19
CA ALA A 275 -9.40 32.84 12.41
C ALA A 275 -8.12 32.00 12.64
N LYS A 276 -8.18 30.98 13.50
CA LYS A 276 -7.04 30.10 13.77
C LYS A 276 -6.63 29.29 12.55
N LEU A 277 -7.59 28.84 11.74
CA LEU A 277 -7.30 28.12 10.51
C LEU A 277 -6.58 29.02 9.50
N LEU A 278 -7.08 30.25 9.30
CA LEU A 278 -6.43 31.24 8.42
C LEU A 278 -5.04 31.65 8.93
N GLN A 279 -4.88 31.81 10.24
CA GLN A 279 -3.59 32.07 10.87
C GLN A 279 -2.61 30.92 10.61
N ASN A 280 -3.02 29.66 10.79
CA ASN A 280 -2.17 28.51 10.50
C ASN A 280 -1.74 28.49 9.03
N ILE A 281 -2.64 28.81 8.09
CA ILE A 281 -2.29 28.91 6.66
C ILE A 281 -1.25 30.02 6.45
N SER A 282 -1.43 31.18 7.09
CA SER A 282 -0.47 32.29 7.02
C SER A 282 0.91 31.89 7.55
N GLU A 283 0.98 31.23 8.71
CA GLU A 283 2.22 30.71 9.27
C GLU A 283 2.89 29.70 8.34
N MET A 284 2.12 28.84 7.66
CA MET A 284 2.63 27.90 6.67
C MET A 284 3.29 28.59 5.47
N THR A 285 2.87 29.80 5.07
CA THR A 285 3.52 30.52 3.96
C THR A 285 4.96 30.92 4.29
N GLY A 286 5.29 31.10 5.57
CA GLY A 286 6.64 31.43 6.05
C GLY A 286 7.52 30.22 6.40
N ASP A 287 6.95 29.02 6.53
CA ASP A 287 7.70 27.80 6.86
C ASP A 287 8.39 27.22 5.61
N LYS A 288 9.71 26.96 5.71
CA LYS A 288 10.53 26.33 4.66
C LYS A 288 9.97 24.98 4.19
N ARG A 289 9.22 24.26 5.03
CA ARG A 289 8.59 22.98 4.66
C ARG A 289 7.48 23.13 3.62
N HIS A 290 6.80 24.27 3.63
CA HIS A 290 5.62 24.55 2.80
C HIS A 290 5.90 25.64 1.75
N SER A 291 7.04 26.33 1.83
CA SER A 291 7.38 27.49 1.01
C SER A 291 7.27 27.22 -0.49
N LYS A 292 7.74 26.06 -1.00
CA LYS A 292 7.62 25.72 -2.43
C LYS A 292 6.17 25.57 -2.90
N ALA A 293 5.29 25.04 -2.06
CA ALA A 293 3.89 24.84 -2.41
C ALA A 293 3.08 26.13 -2.31
N LEU A 294 3.45 27.05 -1.39
CA LEU A 294 2.70 28.27 -1.10
C LEU A 294 3.38 29.55 -1.59
N GLU A 295 4.48 29.47 -2.37
CA GLU A 295 5.25 30.63 -2.85
C GLU A 295 4.42 31.63 -3.68
N SER A 296 3.40 31.10 -4.38
CA SER A 296 2.49 31.88 -5.20
C SER A 296 1.49 32.69 -4.37
N VAL A 297 1.26 32.35 -3.10
CA VAL A 297 0.37 33.08 -2.19
C VAL A 297 1.05 34.40 -1.80
N ILE A 298 0.33 35.51 -1.99
CA ILE A 298 0.82 36.85 -1.65
C ILE A 298 0.21 37.41 -0.38
N ASP A 299 -1.08 37.12 -0.15
CA ASP A 299 -1.85 37.71 0.94
C ASP A 299 -3.01 36.79 1.34
N ILE A 300 -3.42 36.89 2.60
CA ILE A 300 -4.57 36.16 3.16
C ILE A 300 -5.42 37.17 3.92
N ARG A 301 -6.67 37.35 3.48
CA ARG A 301 -7.60 38.32 4.05
C ARG A 301 -8.90 37.66 4.46
N ASP A 302 -9.48 38.18 5.52
CA ASP A 302 -10.83 37.85 5.95
C ASP A 302 -11.74 39.03 5.60
N GLU A 303 -12.57 38.84 4.57
CA GLU A 303 -13.53 39.81 4.05
C GLU A 303 -14.96 39.45 4.49
N SER A 304 -15.09 38.65 5.56
CA SER A 304 -16.39 38.27 6.12
C SER A 304 -17.11 39.49 6.69
N ASP A 305 -18.41 39.61 6.39
CA ASP A 305 -19.25 40.71 6.84
C ASP A 305 -20.61 40.20 7.37
N ARG A 306 -21.59 41.09 7.48
CA ARG A 306 -22.94 40.73 7.96
C ARG A 306 -23.74 39.94 6.91
N THR A 307 -23.31 39.92 5.65
CA THR A 307 -23.97 39.21 4.54
C THR A 307 -23.47 37.78 4.39
N GLY A 308 -22.25 37.47 4.85
CA GLY A 308 -21.75 36.10 4.87
C GLY A 308 -20.25 36.00 5.16
N ILE A 309 -19.79 34.75 5.19
CA ILE A 309 -18.36 34.43 5.35
C ILE A 309 -17.68 34.53 3.98
N ARG A 310 -16.55 35.23 3.94
CA ARG A 310 -15.72 35.35 2.74
C ARG A 310 -14.25 35.50 3.12
N ALA A 311 -13.48 34.43 3.09
CA ALA A 311 -12.03 34.49 3.27
C ALA A 311 -11.31 34.32 1.92
N VAL A 312 -10.25 35.10 1.70
CA VAL A 312 -9.51 35.17 0.44
C VAL A 312 -8.05 34.81 0.67
N ILE A 313 -7.55 33.89 -0.14
CA ILE A 313 -6.12 33.64 -0.28
C ILE A 313 -5.74 34.14 -1.68
N GLU A 314 -5.06 35.28 -1.74
CA GLU A 314 -4.70 35.94 -2.99
C GLU A 314 -3.37 35.40 -3.54
N PHE A 315 -3.27 35.26 -4.86
CA PHE A 315 -2.05 34.84 -5.55
C PHE A 315 -1.32 35.99 -6.28
N ARG A 316 -0.05 35.75 -6.61
CA ARG A 316 0.74 36.64 -7.49
C ARG A 316 0.11 36.70 -8.89
N LYS A 317 0.26 37.85 -9.56
CA LYS A 317 -0.28 38.10 -10.93
C LYS A 317 0.21 37.11 -12.00
N SER A 318 1.37 36.51 -11.81
CA SER A 318 1.94 35.49 -12.72
C SER A 318 1.40 34.07 -12.50
N THR A 319 0.56 33.86 -11.48
CA THR A 319 0.03 32.53 -11.13
C THR A 319 -1.07 32.15 -12.10
N ASP A 320 -0.96 30.98 -12.71
CA ASP A 320 -2.00 30.40 -13.55
C ASP A 320 -3.06 29.65 -12.72
N LYS A 321 -4.18 29.34 -13.36
CA LYS A 321 -5.31 28.67 -12.70
C LYS A 321 -4.94 27.27 -12.19
N GLU A 322 -4.11 26.54 -12.93
CA GLU A 322 -3.65 25.20 -12.55
C GLU A 322 -2.82 25.24 -11.26
N THR A 323 -1.90 26.18 -11.12
CA THR A 323 -1.13 26.35 -9.88
C THR A 323 -2.03 26.74 -8.71
N ALA A 324 -3.00 27.64 -8.92
CA ALA A 324 -3.96 28.03 -7.89
C ALA A 324 -4.81 26.84 -7.40
N GLU A 325 -5.26 25.96 -8.31
CA GLU A 325 -5.99 24.73 -7.97
C GLU A 325 -5.12 23.71 -7.23
N LYS A 326 -3.84 23.58 -7.60
CA LYS A 326 -2.86 22.75 -6.86
C LYS A 326 -2.66 23.25 -5.44
N VAL A 327 -2.57 24.56 -5.24
CA VAL A 327 -2.49 25.15 -3.89
C VAL A 327 -3.75 24.85 -3.09
N LEU A 328 -4.94 24.98 -3.67
CA LEU A 328 -6.19 24.63 -2.98
C LEU A 328 -6.21 23.16 -2.53
N LYS A 329 -5.86 22.23 -3.43
CA LYS A 329 -5.72 20.79 -3.09
C LYS A 329 -4.67 20.57 -1.99
N TYR A 330 -3.55 21.29 -2.04
CA TYR A 330 -2.51 21.22 -1.01
C TYR A 330 -3.03 21.67 0.35
N LEU A 331 -3.79 22.77 0.40
CA LEU A 331 -4.38 23.29 1.63
C LEU A 331 -5.42 22.32 2.19
N TYR A 332 -6.28 21.72 1.38
CA TYR A 332 -7.16 20.64 1.85
C TYR A 332 -6.37 19.48 2.48
N LYS A 333 -5.24 19.08 1.89
CA LYS A 333 -4.45 17.97 2.42
C LYS A 333 -3.71 18.29 3.72
N ARG A 334 -3.26 19.54 3.90
CA ARG A 334 -2.35 19.94 4.99
C ARG A 334 -3.02 20.74 6.11
N THR A 335 -4.26 21.17 5.92
CA THR A 335 -4.98 22.03 6.87
C THR A 335 -6.34 21.44 7.20
N ASP A 336 -6.98 21.99 8.23
CA ASP A 336 -8.35 21.64 8.61
C ASP A 336 -9.42 22.11 7.60
N LEU A 337 -9.06 22.71 6.45
CA LEU A 337 -10.03 22.96 5.36
C LEU A 337 -10.65 21.66 4.85
N GLN A 338 -9.95 20.53 4.97
CA GLN A 338 -10.57 19.22 4.86
C GLN A 338 -10.28 18.43 6.13
N CYS A 339 -11.34 18.00 6.81
CA CYS A 339 -11.28 17.29 8.08
C CYS A 339 -12.27 16.13 8.08
N ASN A 340 -12.39 15.40 9.19
CA ASN A 340 -13.37 14.33 9.32
C ASN A 340 -14.47 14.71 10.30
N VAL A 341 -15.73 14.51 9.89
CA VAL A 341 -16.86 14.39 10.82
C VAL A 341 -16.84 12.99 11.38
N SER A 342 -16.60 12.87 12.68
CA SER A 342 -16.55 11.59 13.39
C SER A 342 -17.91 11.26 13.98
N PHE A 343 -18.45 10.11 13.64
CA PHE A 343 -19.64 9.53 14.25
C PHE A 343 -19.22 8.66 15.42
N ASN A 344 -19.81 8.94 16.57
CA ASN A 344 -19.74 8.10 17.76
C ASN A 344 -21.08 8.26 18.47
N MET A 345 -22.10 7.58 17.97
CA MET A 345 -23.50 7.83 18.27
C MET A 345 -23.94 7.13 19.56
N VAL A 346 -23.34 7.54 20.67
CA VAL A 346 -23.63 7.01 22.01
C VAL A 346 -24.66 7.90 22.71
N ALA A 347 -25.74 7.31 23.18
CA ALA A 347 -26.77 7.97 23.97
C ALA A 347 -27.26 7.06 25.10
N LEU A 348 -27.95 7.64 26.09
CA LEU A 348 -28.63 6.88 27.13
C LEU A 348 -29.93 6.32 26.55
N ALA A 349 -29.98 5.00 26.39
CA ALA A 349 -31.18 4.24 26.04
C ALA A 349 -31.56 3.36 27.23
N ASP A 350 -32.78 3.51 27.73
CA ASP A 350 -33.29 2.82 28.93
C ASP A 350 -32.37 2.97 30.15
N GLY A 351 -31.80 4.17 30.30
CA GLY A 351 -30.91 4.53 31.41
C GLY A 351 -29.46 4.01 31.29
N LYS A 352 -29.10 3.37 30.17
CA LYS A 352 -27.76 2.83 29.93
C LYS A 352 -27.10 3.46 28.70
N PRO A 353 -25.79 3.73 28.72
CA PRO A 353 -25.06 4.14 27.51
C PRO A 353 -25.09 3.03 26.46
N GLN A 354 -25.53 3.35 25.25
CA GLN A 354 -25.55 2.42 24.12
C GLN A 354 -25.06 3.13 22.85
N THR A 355 -24.26 2.45 22.04
CA THR A 355 -23.95 2.87 20.66
C THR A 355 -25.15 2.53 19.78
N LEU A 356 -25.70 3.53 19.11
CA LEU A 356 -26.95 3.40 18.35
C LEU A 356 -26.73 3.81 16.89
N GLY A 357 -27.14 2.95 15.95
CA GLY A 357 -27.30 3.33 14.55
C GLY A 357 -28.52 4.25 14.32
N LEU A 358 -28.65 4.78 13.10
CA LEU A 358 -29.71 5.73 12.72
C LEU A 358 -31.12 5.16 12.94
N LYS A 359 -31.36 3.92 12.49
CA LYS A 359 -32.65 3.23 12.67
C LYS A 359 -33.03 3.09 14.14
N SER A 360 -32.06 2.75 14.99
CA SER A 360 -32.26 2.53 16.43
C SER A 360 -32.62 3.84 17.14
N ILE A 361 -31.97 4.96 16.80
CA ILE A 361 -32.31 6.28 17.34
C ILE A 361 -33.75 6.66 16.96
N ILE A 362 -34.13 6.47 15.69
CA ILE A 362 -35.50 6.74 15.22
C ILE A 362 -36.53 5.86 15.94
N MET A 363 -36.22 4.57 16.14
CA MET A 363 -37.08 3.65 16.88
C MET A 363 -37.35 4.14 18.32
N HIS A 364 -36.29 4.51 19.06
CA HIS A 364 -36.46 5.02 20.43
C HIS A 364 -37.26 6.32 20.47
N TYR A 365 -37.03 7.22 19.51
CA TYR A 365 -37.80 8.46 19.40
C TYR A 365 -39.30 8.18 19.12
N VAL A 366 -39.61 7.29 18.19
CA VAL A 366 -40.99 6.91 17.84
C VAL A 366 -41.70 6.30 19.05
N ASN A 367 -41.04 5.42 19.80
CA ASN A 367 -41.59 4.81 21.01
C ASN A 367 -41.84 5.85 22.11
N HIS A 368 -40.94 6.82 22.28
CA HIS A 368 -41.14 7.94 23.17
C HIS A 368 -42.36 8.79 22.78
N GLN A 369 -42.50 9.12 21.49
CA GLN A 369 -43.68 9.85 21.01
C GLN A 369 -44.98 9.06 21.22
N LYS A 370 -44.98 7.74 21.03
CA LYS A 370 -46.14 6.90 21.36
C LYS A 370 -46.52 7.02 22.84
N ASP A 371 -45.56 6.92 23.76
CA ASP A 371 -45.82 7.06 25.20
C ASP A 371 -46.36 8.45 25.56
N VAL A 372 -45.71 9.51 25.06
CA VAL A 372 -46.13 10.91 25.26
C VAL A 372 -47.58 11.13 24.81
N ILE A 373 -47.94 10.69 23.60
CA ILE A 373 -49.30 10.86 23.07
C ILE A 373 -50.30 9.98 23.83
N ILE A 374 -49.95 8.75 24.20
CA ILE A 374 -50.82 7.88 25.01
C ILE A 374 -51.11 8.53 26.37
N ARG A 375 -50.10 9.03 27.08
CA ARG A 375 -50.27 9.71 28.37
C ARG A 375 -51.11 10.97 28.23
N ARG A 376 -50.81 11.80 27.24
CA ARG A 376 -51.59 13.01 26.93
C ARG A 376 -53.05 12.67 26.67
N THR A 377 -53.31 11.68 25.80
CA THR A 377 -54.67 11.26 25.46
C THR A 377 -55.40 10.65 26.66
N LYS A 378 -54.72 9.89 27.53
CA LYS A 378 -55.32 9.41 28.79
C LYS A 378 -55.70 10.56 29.72
N LYS A 379 -54.82 11.56 29.87
CA LYS A 379 -55.09 12.73 30.71
C LYS A 379 -56.26 13.55 30.18
N GLU A 380 -56.25 13.85 28.88
CA GLU A 380 -57.34 14.56 28.20
C GLU A 380 -58.66 13.76 28.27
N LEU A 381 -58.59 12.42 28.18
CA LEU A 381 -59.76 11.56 28.31
C LEU A 381 -60.33 11.61 29.73
N GLN A 382 -59.49 11.52 30.77
CA GLN A 382 -59.92 11.62 32.17
C GLN A 382 -60.57 12.98 32.47
N GLU A 383 -59.99 14.07 31.96
CA GLU A 383 -60.56 15.42 32.12
C GLU A 383 -61.89 15.56 31.37
N ALA A 384 -61.96 15.06 30.14
CA ALA A 384 -63.18 15.07 29.34
C ALA A 384 -64.28 14.20 29.96
N GLU A 385 -63.98 13.00 30.44
CA GLU A 385 -64.93 12.10 31.11
C GLU A 385 -65.45 12.69 32.42
N LYS A 386 -64.56 13.29 33.23
CA LYS A 386 -64.96 14.00 34.46
C LYS A 386 -65.89 15.17 34.14
N ARG A 387 -65.57 15.96 33.11
CA ARG A 387 -66.41 17.09 32.69
C ARG A 387 -67.74 16.63 32.10
N PHE A 388 -67.71 15.59 31.27
CA PHE A 388 -68.90 14.97 30.67
C PHE A 388 -69.87 14.47 31.74
N HIS A 389 -69.35 13.78 32.77
CA HIS A 389 -70.13 13.31 33.91
C HIS A 389 -70.79 14.44 34.70
N ILE A 390 -70.10 15.58 34.86
CA ILE A 390 -70.67 16.78 35.51
C ILE A 390 -71.79 17.38 34.65
N VAL A 391 -71.56 17.52 33.33
CA VAL A 391 -72.56 18.09 32.40
C VAL A 391 -73.80 17.20 32.31
N GLU A 392 -73.65 15.88 32.32
CA GLU A 392 -74.77 14.93 32.44
C GLU A 392 -75.57 15.17 33.73
N GLY A 393 -74.88 15.39 34.85
CA GLY A 393 -75.49 15.76 36.12
C GLY A 393 -76.27 17.07 36.06
N PHE A 394 -75.75 18.10 35.37
CA PHE A 394 -76.46 19.37 35.18
C PHE A 394 -77.71 19.23 34.33
N ILE A 395 -77.65 18.51 33.21
CA ILE A 395 -78.81 18.28 32.35
C ILE A 395 -79.90 17.54 33.15
N LYS A 396 -79.53 16.48 33.87
CA LYS A 396 -80.45 15.73 34.74
C LYS A 396 -81.01 16.61 35.87
N ALA A 397 -80.18 17.45 36.49
CA ALA A 397 -80.62 18.32 37.58
C ALA A 397 -81.63 19.37 37.12
N ILE A 398 -81.43 19.96 35.94
CA ILE A 398 -82.30 21.01 35.40
C ILE A 398 -83.74 20.53 35.22
N ASP A 399 -83.94 19.27 34.82
CA ASP A 399 -85.26 18.67 34.64
C ASP A 399 -86.04 18.51 35.97
N ILE A 400 -85.33 18.45 37.11
CA ILE A 400 -85.90 18.24 38.46
C ILE A 400 -85.47 19.35 39.45
N MET A 401 -85.18 20.55 38.94
CA MET A 401 -84.51 21.61 39.70
C MET A 401 -85.33 22.09 40.90
N ASP A 402 -86.66 22.14 40.80
CA ASP A 402 -87.52 22.56 41.90
C ASP A 402 -87.44 21.59 43.10
N GLU A 403 -87.36 20.29 42.83
CA GLU A 403 -87.19 19.24 43.84
C GLU A 403 -85.80 19.31 44.49
N ILE A 404 -84.76 19.56 43.67
CA ILE A 404 -83.38 19.75 44.14
C ILE A 404 -83.29 20.98 45.06
N ILE A 405 -83.89 22.12 44.67
CA ILE A 405 -83.89 23.35 45.49
C ILE A 405 -84.64 23.13 46.81
N ALA A 406 -85.78 22.42 46.77
CA ALA A 406 -86.52 22.08 47.97
C ALA A 406 -85.69 21.24 48.95
N GLU A 407 -84.99 20.22 48.43
CA GLU A 407 -84.12 19.35 49.23
C GLU A 407 -82.91 20.11 49.81
N ILE A 408 -82.27 20.96 49.00
CA ILE A 408 -81.15 21.80 49.46
C ILE A 408 -81.60 22.73 50.59
N ARG A 409 -82.79 23.33 50.48
CA ARG A 409 -83.36 24.21 51.52
C ARG A 409 -83.76 23.46 52.80
N ALA A 410 -84.14 22.19 52.68
CA ALA A 410 -84.48 21.33 53.81
C ALA A 410 -83.24 20.79 54.56
N SER A 411 -82.08 20.79 53.90
CA SER A 411 -80.83 20.26 54.43
C SER A 411 -80.15 21.22 55.43
N LYS A 412 -79.49 20.68 56.45
CA LYS A 412 -78.89 21.46 57.56
C LYS A 412 -77.52 22.05 57.25
N SER A 413 -76.81 21.51 56.25
CA SER A 413 -75.46 21.94 55.86
C SER A 413 -75.12 21.57 54.41
N LYS A 414 -74.02 22.11 53.85
CA LYS A 414 -73.53 21.73 52.50
C LYS A 414 -73.28 20.22 52.39
N LYS A 415 -72.74 19.60 53.44
CA LYS A 415 -72.47 18.16 53.48
C LYS A 415 -73.78 17.35 53.49
N ASP A 416 -74.71 17.74 54.36
CA ASP A 416 -76.04 17.13 54.46
C ASP A 416 -76.82 17.23 53.14
N ALA A 417 -76.77 18.39 52.47
CA ALA A 417 -77.36 18.59 51.15
C ALA A 417 -76.72 17.69 50.09
N SER A 418 -75.40 17.53 50.10
CA SER A 418 -74.70 16.62 49.18
C SER A 418 -75.14 15.17 49.39
N ASP A 419 -75.18 14.70 50.63
CA ASP A 419 -75.59 13.33 50.98
C ASP A 419 -77.06 13.05 50.60
N ASN A 420 -77.94 14.04 50.76
CA ASN A 420 -79.34 13.96 50.32
C ASN A 420 -79.48 13.92 48.80
N LEU A 421 -78.70 14.73 48.07
CA LEU A 421 -78.70 14.70 46.60
C LEU A 421 -78.23 13.35 46.04
N ILE A 422 -77.24 12.74 46.68
CA ILE A 422 -76.74 11.40 46.31
C ILE A 422 -77.81 10.34 46.57
N SER A 423 -78.38 10.32 47.78
CA SER A 423 -79.29 9.26 48.21
C SER A 423 -80.69 9.32 47.59
N LYS A 424 -81.25 10.52 47.36
CA LYS A 424 -82.61 10.69 46.81
C LYS A 424 -82.67 10.74 45.28
N PHE A 425 -81.68 11.37 44.64
CA PHE A 425 -81.72 11.63 43.20
C PHE A 425 -80.68 10.81 42.41
N ASN A 426 -79.95 9.91 43.07
CA ASN A 426 -78.90 9.08 42.47
C ASN A 426 -77.85 9.91 41.71
N PHE A 427 -77.45 11.05 42.27
CA PHE A 427 -76.26 11.76 41.79
C PHE A 427 -75.01 11.14 42.40
N THR A 428 -73.89 11.21 41.67
CA THR A 428 -72.58 10.90 42.26
C THR A 428 -72.09 12.05 43.15
N GLU A 429 -71.11 11.79 44.01
CA GLU A 429 -70.51 12.82 44.87
C GLU A 429 -69.98 14.03 44.08
N ILE A 430 -69.32 13.79 42.94
CA ILE A 430 -68.78 14.84 42.08
C ILE A 430 -69.91 15.67 41.44
N GLN A 431 -71.00 15.03 41.02
CA GLN A 431 -72.17 15.72 40.45
C GLN A 431 -72.89 16.54 41.53
N ALA A 432 -73.14 15.96 42.71
CA ALA A 432 -73.80 16.64 43.81
C ALA A 432 -73.02 17.89 44.25
N ALA A 433 -71.70 17.77 44.40
CA ALA A 433 -70.83 18.90 44.70
C ALA A 433 -70.90 19.99 43.61
N ALA A 434 -70.87 19.62 42.34
CA ALA A 434 -70.97 20.56 41.22
C ALA A 434 -72.36 21.25 41.14
N ILE A 435 -73.45 20.53 41.44
CA ILE A 435 -74.82 21.07 41.47
C ILE A 435 -74.96 22.09 42.60
N LEU A 436 -74.41 21.82 43.79
CA LEU A 436 -74.43 22.76 44.91
C LEU A 436 -73.64 24.05 44.63
N GLU A 437 -72.71 24.02 43.68
CA GLU A 437 -71.92 25.17 43.24
C GLU A 437 -72.48 25.83 41.96
N LEU A 438 -73.61 25.33 41.45
CA LEU A 438 -74.25 25.88 40.26
C LEU A 438 -74.85 27.26 40.57
N MET A 439 -74.48 28.25 39.76
CA MET A 439 -75.00 29.61 39.88
C MET A 439 -76.40 29.72 39.24
N LEU A 440 -77.34 30.44 39.88
CA LEU A 440 -78.75 30.53 39.44
C LEU A 440 -78.94 30.96 37.98
N TYR A 441 -78.06 31.80 37.43
CA TYR A 441 -78.18 32.23 36.02
C TYR A 441 -77.97 31.07 35.01
N ARG A 442 -77.31 29.98 35.42
CA ARG A 442 -77.12 28.76 34.62
C ARG A 442 -78.42 27.98 34.41
N LEU A 443 -79.51 28.37 35.06
CA LEU A 443 -80.84 27.78 34.92
C LEU A 443 -81.66 28.41 33.79
N THR A 444 -81.13 29.44 33.11
CA THR A 444 -81.83 30.06 31.98
C THR A 444 -81.90 29.10 30.78
N GLY A 445 -82.98 29.17 29.99
CA GLY A 445 -83.18 28.27 28.85
C GLY A 445 -82.08 28.31 27.77
N LEU A 446 -81.31 29.40 27.69
CA LEU A 446 -80.14 29.49 26.82
C LEU A 446 -78.95 28.64 27.34
N GLU A 447 -78.72 28.63 28.65
CA GLU A 447 -77.63 27.87 29.29
C GLU A 447 -77.87 26.35 29.20
N ILE A 448 -79.13 25.91 29.21
CA ILE A 448 -79.49 24.50 28.92
C ILE A 448 -78.96 24.07 27.55
N LYS A 449 -79.21 24.88 26.51
CA LYS A 449 -78.70 24.60 25.16
C LYS A 449 -77.17 24.62 25.08
N VAL A 450 -76.52 25.43 25.90
CA VAL A 450 -75.05 25.44 26.03
C VAL A 450 -74.57 24.11 26.60
N PHE A 451 -75.18 23.60 27.67
CA PHE A 451 -74.82 22.31 28.25
C PHE A 451 -75.11 21.14 27.30
N GLU A 452 -76.23 21.14 26.58
CA GLU A 452 -76.51 20.11 25.56
C GLU A 452 -75.48 20.12 24.42
N LYS A 453 -75.06 21.31 24.00
CA LYS A 453 -73.99 21.46 22.99
C LYS A 453 -72.66 20.94 23.53
N GLU A 454 -72.29 21.36 24.74
CA GLU A 454 -71.08 20.92 25.44
C GLU A 454 -71.07 19.39 25.60
N TYR A 455 -72.20 18.78 25.99
CA TYR A 455 -72.37 17.34 26.10
C TYR A 455 -72.07 16.63 24.77
N LYS A 456 -72.64 17.09 23.66
CA LYS A 456 -72.40 16.50 22.32
C LYS A 456 -70.95 16.67 21.88
N GLU A 457 -70.31 17.79 22.19
CA GLU A 457 -68.91 18.05 21.87
C GLU A 457 -67.97 17.16 22.70
N LEU A 458 -68.21 17.03 24.00
CA LEU A 458 -67.48 16.14 24.89
C LEU A 458 -67.65 14.68 24.51
N GLN A 459 -68.87 14.25 24.14
CA GLN A 459 -69.11 12.88 23.67
C GLN A 459 -68.29 12.56 22.42
N LYS A 460 -68.25 13.48 21.45
CA LYS A 460 -67.41 13.35 20.24
C LYS A 460 -65.92 13.32 20.60
N LEU A 461 -65.48 14.17 21.52
CA LEU A 461 -64.10 14.23 21.98
C LEU A 461 -63.69 12.92 22.67
N ILE A 462 -64.48 12.42 23.61
CA ILE A 462 -64.26 11.14 24.32
C ILE A 462 -64.16 10.00 23.30
N THR A 463 -65.09 9.92 22.35
CA THR A 463 -65.07 8.88 21.30
C THR A 463 -63.77 8.96 20.48
N LYS A 464 -63.33 10.17 20.12
CA LYS A 464 -62.07 10.39 19.39
C LYS A 464 -60.85 9.97 20.22
N LEU A 465 -60.77 10.38 21.49
CA LEU A 465 -59.66 10.06 22.40
C LEU A 465 -59.59 8.56 22.67
N GLN A 466 -60.73 7.90 22.93
CA GLN A 466 -60.81 6.45 23.07
C GLN A 466 -60.39 5.71 21.79
N LYS A 467 -60.70 6.26 20.61
CA LYS A 467 -60.23 5.71 19.33
C LYS A 467 -58.70 5.74 19.24
N ILE A 468 -58.07 6.86 19.61
CA ILE A 468 -56.60 7.01 19.63
C ILE A 468 -55.94 5.99 20.56
N LEU A 469 -56.54 5.71 21.73
CA LEU A 469 -55.99 4.74 22.69
C LEU A 469 -56.19 3.27 22.26
N LYS A 470 -57.20 2.98 21.44
CA LYS A 470 -57.54 1.61 21.01
C LYS A 470 -56.89 1.21 19.69
N ASP A 471 -56.67 2.15 18.78
CA ASP A 471 -56.16 1.90 17.44
C ASP A 471 -54.78 2.54 17.24
N GLU A 472 -53.75 1.70 17.16
CA GLU A 472 -52.38 2.13 16.93
C GLU A 472 -52.21 2.92 15.62
N LYS A 473 -53.00 2.63 14.57
CA LYS A 473 -52.93 3.39 13.32
C LYS A 473 -53.40 4.82 13.50
N GLU A 474 -54.43 5.05 14.31
CA GLU A 474 -54.88 6.41 14.64
C GLU A 474 -53.87 7.13 15.54
N LEU A 475 -53.25 6.44 16.50
CA LEU A 475 -52.15 6.99 17.29
C LEU A 475 -51.00 7.47 16.39
N ILE A 476 -50.53 6.61 15.49
CA ILE A 476 -49.45 6.94 14.54
C ILE A 476 -49.87 8.11 13.65
N LYS A 477 -51.12 8.14 13.18
CA LYS A 477 -51.64 9.25 12.37
C LYS A 477 -51.59 10.59 13.11
N VAL A 478 -51.91 10.61 14.40
CA VAL A 478 -51.79 11.81 15.23
C VAL A 478 -50.33 12.26 15.33
N ILE A 479 -49.41 11.33 15.62
CA ILE A 479 -47.97 11.63 15.71
C ILE A 479 -47.46 12.23 14.39
N LYS A 480 -47.80 11.62 13.24
CA LYS A 480 -47.39 12.11 11.92
C LYS A 480 -47.91 13.53 11.64
N ASN A 481 -49.18 13.79 11.94
CA ASN A 481 -49.77 15.11 11.74
C ASN A 481 -49.07 16.18 12.59
N GLU A 482 -48.70 15.84 13.84
CA GLU A 482 -47.98 16.75 14.72
C GLU A 482 -46.54 17.01 14.25
N LEU A 483 -45.84 15.97 13.79
CA LEU A 483 -44.51 16.12 13.18
C LEU A 483 -44.55 17.00 11.93
N LEU A 484 -45.53 16.79 11.05
CA LEU A 484 -45.71 17.59 9.84
C LEU A 484 -46.07 19.05 10.16
N ASP A 485 -46.85 19.30 11.21
CA ASP A 485 -47.14 20.66 11.70
C ASP A 485 -45.86 21.37 12.15
N VAL A 486 -45.01 20.70 12.94
CA VAL A 486 -43.70 21.25 13.35
C VAL A 486 -42.82 21.55 12.13
N THR A 487 -42.68 20.59 11.21
CA THR A 487 -41.88 20.77 9.99
C THR A 487 -42.43 21.92 9.13
N SER A 488 -43.75 22.08 9.01
CA SER A 488 -44.34 23.16 8.23
C SER A 488 -43.96 24.56 8.74
N LYS A 489 -43.74 24.70 10.05
CA LYS A 489 -43.39 25.96 10.72
C LYS A 489 -41.88 26.23 10.73
N PHE A 490 -41.05 25.20 10.81
CA PHE A 490 -39.62 25.33 11.11
C PHE A 490 -38.67 24.75 10.06
N LYS A 491 -39.17 24.13 8.98
CA LYS A 491 -38.30 23.60 7.91
C LYS A 491 -37.42 24.69 7.30
N ASP A 492 -36.22 24.31 6.91
CA ASP A 492 -35.32 25.11 6.10
C ASP A 492 -34.59 24.25 5.06
N SER A 493 -33.98 24.92 4.09
CA SER A 493 -33.19 24.25 3.06
C SER A 493 -31.92 23.65 3.66
N ARG A 494 -31.55 22.47 3.16
CA ARG A 494 -30.25 21.83 3.43
C ARG A 494 -29.10 22.80 3.13
N ARG A 495 -28.15 22.92 4.05
CA ARG A 495 -26.95 23.77 3.91
C ARG A 495 -25.76 22.99 3.39
N THR A 496 -25.59 21.77 3.88
CA THR A 496 -24.41 20.93 3.61
C THR A 496 -24.57 20.14 2.31
N GLU A 497 -23.63 20.30 1.40
CA GLU A 497 -23.58 19.55 0.14
C GLU A 497 -23.05 18.13 0.38
N ILE A 498 -23.50 17.16 -0.41
CA ILE A 498 -23.01 15.77 -0.35
C ILE A 498 -22.51 15.35 -1.73
N ILE A 499 -21.27 14.90 -1.78
CA ILE A 499 -20.66 14.23 -2.93
C ILE A 499 -20.59 12.74 -2.62
N GLU A 500 -21.18 11.91 -3.49
CA GLU A 500 -21.29 10.47 -3.23
C GLU A 500 -19.95 9.74 -3.42
N ASP A 501 -19.15 10.15 -4.40
CA ASP A 501 -17.88 9.50 -4.76
C ASP A 501 -16.79 9.77 -3.72
N GLU A 502 -16.30 8.70 -3.09
CA GLU A 502 -15.22 8.74 -2.11
C GLU A 502 -13.85 9.06 -2.73
N SER A 503 -13.69 8.85 -4.04
CA SER A 503 -12.43 9.13 -4.74
C SER A 503 -12.06 10.62 -4.65
N GLU A 504 -13.07 11.51 -4.69
CA GLU A 504 -12.87 12.95 -4.60
C GLU A 504 -12.31 13.41 -3.25
N ALA A 505 -12.45 12.63 -2.19
CA ALA A 505 -11.86 12.94 -0.88
C ALA A 505 -10.33 12.72 -0.88
N LYS A 506 -9.83 11.83 -1.75
CA LYS A 506 -8.41 11.52 -1.86
C LYS A 506 -7.73 12.62 -2.67
N ILE A 507 -6.67 13.16 -2.10
CA ILE A 507 -5.79 14.12 -2.75
C ILE A 507 -4.44 13.43 -2.89
N ASP A 508 -4.11 13.09 -4.14
CA ASP A 508 -2.88 12.39 -4.49
C ASP A 508 -1.69 13.34 -4.38
N ILE A 509 -0.66 12.87 -3.65
CA ILE A 509 0.54 13.68 -3.36
C ILE A 509 1.29 13.99 -4.67
N GLU A 510 1.18 13.13 -5.67
CA GLU A 510 1.84 13.29 -6.97
C GLU A 510 1.28 14.47 -7.77
N GLU A 511 -0.01 14.79 -7.63
CA GLU A 511 -0.62 15.96 -8.28
C GLU A 511 -0.18 17.29 -7.65
N LEU A 512 0.36 17.25 -6.41
CA LEU A 512 0.78 18.42 -5.66
C LEU A 512 2.24 18.84 -5.94
N VAL A 513 3.04 18.00 -6.63
CA VAL A 513 4.45 18.28 -6.91
C VAL A 513 4.56 19.21 -8.11
N VAL A 514 5.23 20.36 -7.92
CA VAL A 514 5.61 21.23 -9.03
C VAL A 514 6.67 20.52 -9.87
N VAL A 515 6.36 20.26 -11.14
CA VAL A 515 7.27 19.64 -12.09
C VAL A 515 8.28 20.68 -12.54
N GLU A 516 9.55 20.46 -12.25
CA GLU A 516 10.66 21.32 -12.68
C GLU A 516 11.66 20.48 -13.47
N ASP A 517 12.17 21.02 -14.58
CA ASP A 517 13.28 20.41 -15.31
C ASP A 517 14.59 20.58 -14.52
N ILE A 518 15.29 19.45 -14.33
CA ILE A 518 16.50 19.35 -13.51
C ILE A 518 17.59 18.58 -14.24
N VAL A 519 18.82 18.81 -13.84
CA VAL A 519 19.99 18.00 -14.18
C VAL A 519 20.41 17.27 -12.92
N ILE A 520 20.56 15.96 -13.01
CA ILE A 520 21.06 15.13 -11.92
C ILE A 520 22.48 14.69 -12.26
N THR A 521 23.38 14.77 -11.28
CA THR A 521 24.74 14.26 -11.38
C THR A 521 24.97 13.19 -10.33
N LEU A 522 25.67 12.11 -10.70
CA LEU A 522 26.11 11.05 -9.80
C LEU A 522 27.61 10.77 -10.01
N SER A 523 28.40 10.88 -8.94
CA SER A 523 29.85 10.63 -8.98
C SER A 523 30.20 9.14 -8.89
N ASN A 524 31.47 8.81 -9.12
CA ASN A 524 31.96 7.43 -9.02
C ASN A 524 31.93 6.91 -7.57
N GLU A 525 32.17 7.75 -6.58
CA GLU A 525 31.98 7.43 -5.14
C GLU A 525 30.51 7.54 -4.67
N GLY A 526 29.58 7.85 -5.57
CA GLY A 526 28.15 7.88 -5.29
C GLY A 526 27.62 9.19 -4.70
N PHE A 527 28.31 10.32 -4.89
CA PHE A 527 27.77 11.63 -4.57
C PHE A 527 26.73 12.06 -5.61
N ILE A 528 25.50 12.35 -5.15
CA ILE A 528 24.35 12.72 -5.96
C ILE A 528 23.84 14.12 -5.61
N LYS A 529 23.40 14.85 -6.64
CA LYS A 529 22.67 16.13 -6.51
C LYS A 529 21.75 16.37 -7.69
N ARG A 530 20.80 17.28 -7.50
CA ARG A 530 20.04 17.90 -8.60
C ARG A 530 20.35 19.40 -8.70
N VAL A 531 20.29 19.92 -9.92
CA VAL A 531 20.45 21.34 -10.24
C VAL A 531 19.32 21.73 -11.19
N PRO A 532 18.58 22.84 -10.97
CA PRO A 532 17.58 23.30 -11.93
C PRO A 532 18.20 23.53 -13.32
N LEU A 533 17.51 23.12 -14.39
CA LEU A 533 18.03 23.21 -15.76
C LEU A 533 18.40 24.66 -16.16
N LYS A 534 17.62 25.63 -15.70
CA LYS A 534 17.89 27.07 -15.90
C LYS A 534 19.21 27.51 -15.27
N THR A 535 19.57 26.95 -14.11
CA THR A 535 20.83 27.23 -13.41
C THR A 535 21.98 26.55 -14.12
N TYR A 536 21.80 25.30 -14.53
CA TYR A 536 22.79 24.53 -15.29
C TYR A 536 23.18 25.22 -16.61
N ASN A 537 22.20 25.68 -17.38
CA ASN A 537 22.44 26.39 -18.66
C ASN A 537 23.14 27.75 -18.49
N ARG A 538 23.14 28.34 -17.28
CA ARG A 538 23.82 29.60 -16.97
C ARG A 538 25.22 29.39 -16.39
N SER A 539 25.54 28.20 -15.89
CA SER A 539 26.87 27.84 -15.37
C SER A 539 27.78 27.35 -16.50
N ASN A 540 29.12 27.44 -16.31
CA ASN A 540 30.05 26.76 -17.19
C ASN A 540 29.91 25.24 -16.97
N SER A 541 29.28 24.54 -17.93
CA SER A 541 28.79 23.15 -17.79
C SER A 541 29.87 22.07 -17.84
N GLU A 542 31.15 22.41 -17.63
CA GLU A 542 32.22 21.43 -17.60
C GLU A 542 32.10 20.56 -16.33
N PRO A 543 32.04 19.22 -16.46
CA PRO A 543 31.96 18.31 -15.32
C PRO A 543 33.13 18.45 -14.33
N ASP A 544 34.30 18.86 -14.81
CA ASP A 544 35.52 19.08 -14.02
C ASP A 544 35.43 20.28 -13.07
N ALA A 545 34.41 21.13 -13.23
CA ALA A 545 34.16 22.25 -12.33
C ALA A 545 33.58 21.84 -10.97
N ILE A 546 33.24 20.55 -10.78
CA ILE A 546 32.71 20.01 -9.53
C ILE A 546 33.87 19.62 -8.60
N GLU A 547 33.85 20.13 -7.37
CA GLU A 547 34.93 19.93 -6.39
C GLU A 547 34.84 18.55 -5.70
N TYR A 548 35.24 17.50 -6.43
CA TYR A 548 35.40 16.14 -5.88
C TYR A 548 36.77 15.95 -5.19
N ARG A 549 36.91 14.88 -4.39
CA ARG A 549 38.20 14.48 -3.80
C ARG A 549 39.07 13.80 -4.85
N GLU A 550 40.37 13.70 -4.57
CA GLU A 550 41.33 13.02 -5.44
C GLU A 550 40.90 11.57 -5.72
N GLY A 551 40.62 11.24 -6.99
CA GLY A 551 40.13 9.92 -7.44
C GLY A 551 38.63 9.81 -7.73
N ASP A 552 37.80 10.80 -7.36
CA ASP A 552 36.37 10.83 -7.68
C ASP A 552 36.05 11.81 -8.84
N TYR A 553 35.03 11.49 -9.62
CA TYR A 553 34.62 12.25 -10.81
C TYR A 553 33.13 12.05 -11.10
N ALA A 554 32.51 13.00 -11.81
CA ALA A 554 31.12 12.88 -12.24
C ALA A 554 30.97 11.77 -13.30
N ARG A 555 30.42 10.63 -12.91
CA ARG A 555 30.28 9.46 -13.78
C ARG A 555 29.01 9.51 -14.62
N PHE A 556 27.89 9.98 -14.05
CA PHE A 556 26.62 10.10 -14.74
C PHE A 556 26.09 11.53 -14.64
N ILE A 557 25.68 12.09 -15.78
CA ILE A 557 25.03 13.40 -15.88
C ILE A 557 23.87 13.23 -16.86
N PHE A 558 22.65 13.46 -16.40
CA PHE A 558 21.46 13.32 -17.23
C PHE A 558 20.43 14.43 -16.93
N GLN A 559 19.71 14.83 -17.98
CA GLN A 559 18.55 15.72 -17.88
C GLN A 559 17.32 14.91 -17.50
N SER A 560 16.50 15.45 -16.61
CA SER A 560 15.29 14.79 -16.07
C SER A 560 14.34 15.86 -15.50
N ASN A 561 13.25 15.46 -14.85
CA ASN A 561 12.38 16.37 -14.11
C ASN A 561 12.19 15.89 -12.65
N THR A 562 11.56 16.71 -11.81
CA THR A 562 11.31 16.38 -10.39
C THR A 562 10.35 15.21 -10.16
N ARG A 563 9.59 14.79 -11.17
CA ARG A 563 8.63 13.68 -11.11
C ARG A 563 9.26 12.33 -11.50
N ASP A 564 10.23 12.34 -12.42
CA ASP A 564 10.89 11.15 -12.93
C ASP A 564 11.57 10.35 -11.82
N SER A 565 11.69 9.03 -12.03
CA SER A 565 12.38 8.12 -11.11
C SER A 565 13.78 7.82 -11.63
N LEU A 566 14.80 8.06 -10.82
CA LEU A 566 16.16 7.63 -11.11
C LEU A 566 16.36 6.18 -10.66
N MET A 567 16.59 5.28 -11.61
CA MET A 567 16.94 3.88 -11.35
C MET A 567 18.46 3.69 -11.32
N LEU A 568 18.95 2.97 -10.31
CA LEU A 568 20.36 2.68 -10.05
C LEU A 568 20.55 1.17 -10.01
N PHE A 569 21.46 0.62 -10.83
CA PHE A 569 21.79 -0.80 -10.84
C PHE A 569 23.15 -1.02 -10.19
N THR A 570 23.28 -2.05 -9.36
CA THR A 570 24.50 -2.35 -8.60
C THR A 570 25.19 -3.64 -9.04
N ASN A 571 26.47 -3.79 -8.71
CA ASN A 571 27.26 -5.00 -9.02
C ASN A 571 26.71 -6.26 -8.34
N LYS A 572 25.93 -6.16 -7.25
CA LYS A 572 25.22 -7.28 -6.63
C LYS A 572 23.88 -7.63 -7.31
N GLY A 573 23.54 -6.97 -8.42
CA GLY A 573 22.33 -7.28 -9.19
C GLY A 573 21.05 -6.68 -8.62
N ASN A 574 21.15 -5.71 -7.70
CA ASN A 574 20.02 -4.96 -7.18
C ASN A 574 19.76 -3.71 -8.01
N MET A 575 18.48 -3.38 -8.22
CA MET A 575 17.99 -2.08 -8.67
C MET A 575 17.47 -1.30 -7.47
N TYR A 576 17.89 -0.04 -7.36
CA TYR A 576 17.35 0.93 -6.42
C TYR A 576 16.72 2.10 -7.16
N GLN A 577 15.73 2.74 -6.58
CA GLN A 577 15.12 3.93 -7.17
C GLN A 577 14.94 5.09 -6.21
N ILE A 578 15.06 6.31 -6.73
CA ILE A 578 14.79 7.56 -6.03
C ILE A 578 14.12 8.56 -6.97
N LYS A 579 13.05 9.23 -6.52
CA LYS A 579 12.38 10.26 -7.31
C LYS A 579 13.23 11.53 -7.41
N GLY A 580 13.16 12.23 -8.54
CA GLY A 580 13.93 13.46 -8.78
C GLY A 580 13.73 14.53 -7.70
N ASN A 581 12.53 14.67 -7.14
CA ASN A 581 12.26 15.62 -6.05
C ASN A 581 12.94 15.27 -4.71
N MET A 582 13.28 13.99 -4.49
CA MET A 582 13.97 13.51 -3.28
C MET A 582 15.49 13.69 -3.38
N VAL A 583 16.02 13.95 -4.58
CA VAL A 583 17.43 14.29 -4.76
C VAL A 583 17.68 15.71 -4.25
N PRO A 584 18.68 15.93 -3.37
CA PRO A 584 18.92 17.24 -2.78
C PRO A 584 19.45 18.23 -3.82
N GLU A 585 19.00 19.47 -3.70
CA GLU A 585 19.35 20.56 -4.62
C GLU A 585 20.62 21.26 -4.17
N TYR A 586 21.59 21.38 -5.08
CA TYR A 586 22.91 21.98 -4.82
C TYR A 586 23.32 22.93 -5.94
N LYS A 587 24.39 23.73 -5.73
CA LYS A 587 24.97 24.50 -6.84
C LYS A 587 25.74 23.58 -7.79
N TRP A 588 25.97 24.04 -9.02
CA TRP A 588 26.71 23.27 -10.02
C TRP A 588 28.11 22.86 -9.55
N LYS A 589 28.83 23.68 -8.77
CA LYS A 589 30.18 23.35 -8.31
C LYS A 589 30.25 22.42 -7.08
N ASP A 590 29.18 22.34 -6.31
CA ASP A 590 29.17 21.56 -5.07
C ASP A 590 29.07 20.06 -5.40
N LYS A 591 29.71 19.16 -4.65
CA LYS A 591 29.68 17.71 -4.94
C LYS A 591 28.35 17.00 -4.64
N GLY A 592 27.50 17.55 -3.78
CA GLY A 592 26.25 16.90 -3.33
C GLY A 592 26.42 16.00 -2.09
N GLU A 593 25.47 15.08 -1.89
CA GLU A 593 25.42 14.12 -0.77
C GLU A 593 25.56 12.69 -1.25
N LYS A 594 25.94 11.74 -0.39
CA LYS A 594 26.04 10.34 -0.81
C LYS A 594 24.66 9.74 -1.06
N VAL A 595 24.52 8.92 -2.11
CA VAL A 595 23.22 8.34 -2.49
C VAL A 595 22.74 7.26 -1.50
N ASP A 596 23.64 6.59 -0.78
CA ASP A 596 23.30 5.63 0.29
C ASP A 596 22.63 6.30 1.51
N THR A 597 22.88 7.58 1.78
CA THR A 597 22.16 8.31 2.84
C THR A 597 20.72 8.63 2.45
N LEU A 598 20.41 8.65 1.15
CA LEU A 598 19.08 8.97 0.63
C LEU A 598 18.23 7.72 0.37
N ILE A 599 18.86 6.61 -0.04
CA ILE A 599 18.18 5.37 -0.39
C ILE A 599 18.40 4.33 0.71
N ARG A 600 17.33 4.07 1.47
CA ARG A 600 17.36 3.05 2.52
C ARG A 600 17.70 1.67 1.96
N GLY A 601 18.76 1.06 2.49
CA GLY A 601 19.20 -0.30 2.15
C GLY A 601 20.21 -0.38 1.02
N LEU A 602 20.63 0.76 0.45
CA LEU A 602 21.82 0.85 -0.38
C LEU A 602 23.02 1.12 0.53
N GLU A 603 24.07 0.29 0.45
CA GLU A 603 25.30 0.45 1.21
C GLU A 603 26.48 0.46 0.24
N LEU A 604 27.06 1.64 -0.03
CA LEU A 604 28.13 1.78 -1.03
C LEU A 604 29.45 1.12 -0.62
N ASP A 605 29.60 0.79 0.67
CA ASP A 605 30.74 0.01 1.18
C ASP A 605 30.66 -1.48 0.77
N GLN A 606 29.46 -1.97 0.43
CA GLN A 606 29.21 -3.38 0.07
C GLN A 606 28.87 -3.56 -1.42
N GLU A 607 28.15 -2.59 -2.02
CA GLU A 607 27.68 -2.64 -3.41
C GLU A 607 28.12 -1.38 -4.18
N LYS A 608 28.47 -1.53 -5.45
CA LYS A 608 28.89 -0.42 -6.33
C LYS A 608 27.84 -0.15 -7.41
N VAL A 609 27.58 1.11 -7.72
CA VAL A 609 26.69 1.50 -8.83
C VAL A 609 27.37 1.21 -10.17
N VAL A 610 26.70 0.39 -10.97
CA VAL A 610 27.12 -0.03 -12.32
C VAL A 610 26.51 0.88 -13.38
N ALA A 611 25.22 1.21 -13.24
CA ALA A 611 24.49 2.06 -14.19
C ALA A 611 23.39 2.88 -13.49
N ALA A 612 23.03 4.02 -14.10
CA ALA A 612 22.01 4.92 -13.60
C ALA A 612 21.20 5.51 -14.76
N TYR A 613 19.86 5.47 -14.69
CA TYR A 613 18.97 5.97 -15.75
C TYR A 613 17.76 6.71 -15.17
N PRO A 614 17.46 7.94 -15.63
CA PRO A 614 16.19 8.59 -15.33
C PRO A 614 15.06 7.97 -16.17
N ILE A 615 13.97 7.58 -15.53
CA ILE A 615 12.80 6.97 -16.17
C ILE A 615 11.59 7.86 -15.94
N SER A 616 11.06 8.42 -17.03
CA SER A 616 9.84 9.22 -17.04
C SER A 616 8.57 8.38 -17.25
N ASN A 617 8.66 7.34 -18.09
CA ASN A 617 7.57 6.40 -18.35
C ASN A 617 8.07 4.95 -18.31
N ILE A 618 7.60 4.21 -17.28
CA ILE A 618 7.95 2.81 -17.05
C ILE A 618 7.39 1.87 -18.14
N HIS A 619 6.36 2.29 -18.87
CA HIS A 619 5.75 1.50 -19.94
C HIS A 619 6.31 1.84 -21.33
N SER A 620 7.43 2.55 -21.41
CA SER A 620 8.10 2.79 -22.69
C SER A 620 8.68 1.49 -23.26
N PRO A 621 8.77 1.33 -24.60
CA PRO A 621 9.22 0.09 -25.26
C PRO A 621 10.75 -0.05 -25.20
N HIS A 622 11.28 -0.12 -23.99
CA HIS A 622 12.70 -0.33 -23.70
C HIS A 622 12.91 -1.62 -22.91
N ASN A 623 14.10 -2.18 -23.06
CA ASN A 623 14.59 -3.30 -22.27
C ASN A 623 15.91 -2.94 -21.59
N PHE A 624 16.17 -3.56 -20.45
CA PHE A 624 17.50 -3.62 -19.86
C PHE A 624 18.21 -4.90 -20.28
N ILE A 625 19.44 -4.76 -20.74
CA ILE A 625 20.37 -5.87 -20.96
C ILE A 625 21.40 -5.86 -19.84
N PHE A 626 21.54 -6.99 -19.17
CA PHE A 626 22.44 -7.23 -18.05
C PHE A 626 23.51 -8.23 -18.47
N ILE A 627 24.78 -7.92 -18.17
CA ILE A 627 25.92 -8.80 -18.44
C ILE A 627 26.73 -9.00 -17.16
N THR A 628 26.97 -10.25 -16.78
CA THR A 628 27.71 -10.63 -15.56
C THR A 628 29.17 -10.94 -15.83
N SER A 629 29.97 -10.90 -14.77
CA SER A 629 31.41 -11.22 -14.74
C SER A 629 31.76 -12.62 -15.26
N LYS A 630 30.84 -13.58 -15.22
CA LYS A 630 31.04 -14.94 -15.76
C LYS A 630 30.48 -15.14 -17.17
N GLY A 631 30.18 -14.05 -17.87
CA GLY A 631 29.71 -14.11 -19.25
C GLY A 631 28.28 -14.63 -19.36
N ASN A 632 27.41 -14.30 -18.39
CA ASN A 632 25.98 -14.50 -18.54
C ASN A 632 25.30 -13.21 -19.00
N ILE A 633 24.31 -13.34 -19.88
CA ILE A 633 23.50 -12.24 -20.40
C ILE A 633 22.03 -12.44 -20.08
N LYS A 634 21.31 -11.33 -19.92
CA LYS A 634 19.86 -11.33 -19.73
C LYS A 634 19.21 -10.07 -20.25
N LYS A 635 18.03 -10.22 -20.86
CA LYS A 635 17.15 -9.13 -21.28
C LYS A 635 15.90 -9.10 -20.40
N THR A 636 15.51 -7.93 -19.91
CA THR A 636 14.26 -7.73 -19.13
C THR A 636 13.58 -6.43 -19.55
N ALA A 637 12.27 -6.50 -19.78
CA ALA A 637 11.47 -5.34 -20.16
C ALA A 637 11.33 -4.31 -19.03
N LEU A 638 11.27 -3.03 -19.40
CA LEU A 638 11.21 -1.91 -18.45
C LEU A 638 9.98 -1.97 -17.53
N ASP A 639 8.84 -2.41 -18.05
CA ASP A 639 7.58 -2.58 -17.30
C ASP A 639 7.73 -3.50 -16.08
N LYS A 640 8.65 -4.48 -16.14
CA LYS A 640 8.91 -5.38 -15.01
C LYS A 640 9.50 -4.69 -13.80
N PHE A 641 10.04 -3.48 -13.96
CA PHE A 641 10.60 -2.67 -12.88
C PHE A 641 9.57 -1.72 -12.24
N GLU A 642 8.29 -1.77 -12.64
CA GLU A 642 7.22 -1.00 -12.00
C GLU A 642 7.03 -1.43 -10.54
N THR A 643 7.30 -0.50 -9.61
CA THR A 643 7.18 -0.80 -8.18
C THR A 643 7.10 0.46 -7.31
N ASN A 644 6.49 0.29 -6.12
CA ASN A 644 6.54 1.28 -5.03
C ASN A 644 7.71 1.02 -4.06
N TYR A 645 8.43 -0.10 -4.18
CA TYR A 645 9.57 -0.43 -3.33
C TYR A 645 10.83 0.34 -3.76
N THR A 646 11.69 0.70 -2.80
CA THR A 646 12.96 1.38 -3.08
C THR A 646 14.05 0.46 -3.62
N LYS A 647 13.98 -0.84 -3.34
CA LYS A 647 14.94 -1.87 -3.73
C LYS A 647 14.23 -3.04 -4.41
N LEU A 648 14.79 -3.53 -5.51
CA LEU A 648 14.39 -4.74 -6.21
C LEU A 648 15.62 -5.56 -6.61
N SER A 649 15.46 -6.88 -6.72
CA SER A 649 16.44 -7.69 -7.46
C SER A 649 16.18 -7.51 -8.95
N ALA A 650 17.19 -7.03 -9.69
CA ALA A 650 17.14 -6.83 -11.14
C ALA A 650 17.52 -8.09 -11.90
N ILE A 651 18.46 -8.85 -11.34
CA ILE A 651 19.04 -10.07 -11.91
C ILE A 651 19.41 -11.01 -10.76
N ARG A 652 19.18 -12.31 -10.97
CA ARG A 652 19.65 -13.35 -10.06
C ARG A 652 21.07 -13.75 -10.43
N LEU A 653 22.04 -13.44 -9.58
CA LEU A 653 23.43 -13.85 -9.74
C LEU A 653 23.63 -15.25 -9.14
N LYS A 654 24.53 -16.05 -9.72
CA LYS A 654 24.96 -17.36 -9.21
C LYS A 654 26.36 -17.22 -8.60
N ASP A 655 26.66 -17.97 -7.55
CA ASP A 655 27.99 -18.00 -6.92
C ASP A 655 28.53 -16.59 -6.58
N ASP A 656 29.84 -16.37 -6.63
CA ASP A 656 30.51 -15.07 -6.44
C ASP A 656 30.44 -14.17 -7.71
N GLU A 657 29.40 -14.30 -8.54
CA GLU A 657 29.22 -13.45 -9.73
C GLU A 657 28.84 -12.02 -9.37
N GLU A 658 29.38 -11.07 -10.12
CA GLU A 658 28.97 -9.67 -10.11
C GLU A 658 28.40 -9.22 -11.46
N LEU A 659 27.45 -8.28 -11.43
CA LEU A 659 26.95 -7.55 -12.59
C LEU A 659 28.00 -6.52 -13.05
N ILE A 660 28.40 -6.59 -14.32
CA ILE A 660 29.44 -5.73 -14.90
C ILE A 660 28.82 -4.63 -15.76
N LYS A 661 27.75 -4.93 -16.49
CA LYS A 661 27.08 -3.97 -17.38
C LYS A 661 25.57 -4.06 -17.23
N ALA A 662 24.91 -2.92 -17.15
CA ALA A 662 23.48 -2.78 -17.34
C ALA A 662 23.26 -1.65 -18.35
N VAL A 663 22.59 -1.95 -19.47
CA VAL A 663 22.32 -0.97 -20.52
C VAL A 663 20.83 -0.96 -20.87
N MET A 664 20.27 0.23 -21.02
CA MET A 664 18.91 0.41 -21.54
C MET A 664 18.97 0.48 -23.07
N VAL A 665 18.14 -0.31 -23.74
CA VAL A 665 18.05 -0.38 -25.20
C VAL A 665 16.60 -0.37 -25.64
N GLU A 666 16.34 0.08 -26.87
CA GLU A 666 15.01 -0.03 -27.48
C GLU A 666 14.62 -1.50 -27.71
N SER A 667 13.32 -1.78 -27.71
CA SER A 667 12.83 -3.16 -27.83
C SER A 667 13.18 -3.85 -29.15
N GLU A 668 13.22 -3.09 -30.25
CA GLU A 668 13.37 -3.60 -31.62
C GLU A 668 14.78 -3.37 -32.20
N ARG A 669 15.82 -3.26 -31.37
CA ARG A 669 17.19 -3.12 -31.89
C ARG A 669 17.71 -4.40 -32.53
N GLU A 670 18.56 -4.26 -33.54
CA GLU A 670 19.36 -5.36 -34.07
C GLU A 670 20.46 -5.76 -33.07
N GLU A 671 20.71 -7.06 -32.96
CA GLU A 671 21.81 -7.61 -32.18
C GLU A 671 23.16 -7.14 -32.74
N GLN A 672 24.08 -6.81 -31.83
CA GLN A 672 25.42 -6.34 -32.18
C GLN A 672 26.46 -7.41 -31.83
N PHE A 673 27.73 -7.04 -31.83
CA PHE A 673 28.80 -7.85 -31.27
C PHE A 673 29.17 -7.36 -29.88
N LEU A 674 29.67 -8.26 -29.03
CA LEU A 674 30.18 -7.94 -27.70
C LEU A 674 31.71 -8.02 -27.74
N SER A 675 32.37 -6.89 -27.53
CA SER A 675 33.82 -6.82 -27.31
C SER A 675 34.11 -7.04 -25.83
N ILE A 676 34.93 -8.03 -25.51
CA ILE A 676 35.11 -8.52 -24.14
C ILE A 676 36.58 -8.54 -23.78
N THR A 677 36.88 -8.05 -22.58
CA THR A 677 38.21 -8.11 -21.97
C THR A 677 38.13 -8.86 -20.65
N THR A 678 38.93 -9.91 -20.49
CA THR A 678 38.98 -10.73 -19.26
C THR A 678 40.17 -10.37 -18.37
N LYS A 679 40.18 -10.86 -17.13
CA LYS A 679 41.29 -10.66 -16.18
C LYS A 679 42.60 -11.23 -16.69
N ASN A 680 42.57 -12.35 -17.39
CA ASN A 680 43.77 -12.96 -17.98
C ASN A 680 44.24 -12.25 -19.27
N SER A 681 43.76 -11.03 -19.53
CA SER A 681 44.11 -10.22 -20.72
C SER A 681 43.69 -10.87 -22.04
N LEU A 682 42.64 -11.70 -22.02
CA LEU A 682 42.02 -12.19 -23.24
C LEU A 682 41.12 -11.10 -23.81
N GLU A 683 41.29 -10.80 -25.09
CA GLU A 683 40.48 -9.84 -25.83
C GLU A 683 39.90 -10.49 -27.06
N PHE A 684 38.57 -10.59 -27.09
CA PHE A 684 37.86 -11.21 -28.21
C PHE A 684 36.47 -10.62 -28.36
N THR A 685 35.87 -10.92 -29.52
CA THR A 685 34.55 -10.43 -29.90
C THR A 685 33.65 -11.64 -30.14
N ILE A 686 32.44 -11.59 -29.61
CA ILE A 686 31.41 -12.60 -29.86
C ILE A 686 30.15 -11.95 -30.45
N GLU A 687 29.33 -12.75 -31.11
CA GLU A 687 27.99 -12.35 -31.52
C GLU A 687 27.05 -12.28 -30.30
N GLU A 688 26.27 -11.21 -30.19
CA GLU A 688 25.21 -11.13 -29.19
C GLU A 688 24.14 -12.16 -29.54
N PRO A 689 23.76 -13.08 -28.63
CA PRO A 689 22.70 -14.02 -28.93
C PRO A 689 21.33 -13.34 -28.99
N VAL A 690 20.46 -13.83 -29.87
CA VAL A 690 19.05 -13.49 -29.85
C VAL A 690 18.42 -14.08 -28.58
N ILE A 691 18.06 -13.21 -27.63
CA ILE A 691 17.45 -13.59 -26.35
C ILE A 691 16.10 -12.91 -26.16
N GLU A 692 15.12 -13.67 -25.70
CA GLU A 692 13.81 -13.14 -25.31
C GLU A 692 13.88 -12.40 -23.98
N ALA A 693 13.01 -11.41 -23.81
CA ALA A 693 12.86 -10.70 -22.55
C ALA A 693 12.24 -11.62 -21.49
N THR A 694 12.90 -11.73 -20.34
CA THR A 694 12.46 -12.57 -19.21
C THR A 694 12.30 -11.75 -17.94
N ASP A 695 11.56 -12.29 -16.97
CA ASP A 695 11.29 -11.62 -15.69
C ASP A 695 12.57 -11.45 -14.83
N ARG A 696 12.59 -10.46 -13.92
CA ARG A 696 13.78 -9.96 -13.22
C ARG A 696 14.55 -11.00 -12.40
N ASN A 697 13.87 -11.90 -11.69
CA ASN A 697 14.52 -12.85 -10.78
C ASN A 697 14.83 -14.22 -11.41
N ILE A 698 15.07 -14.23 -12.72
CA ILE A 698 15.43 -15.43 -13.50
C ILE A 698 16.95 -15.48 -13.69
N VAL A 699 17.47 -16.72 -13.66
CA VAL A 699 18.87 -17.04 -13.94
C VAL A 699 19.22 -16.64 -15.39
N PRO A 700 20.28 -15.83 -15.59
CA PRO A 700 20.79 -15.44 -16.90
C PRO A 700 21.26 -16.61 -17.78
N THR A 701 21.28 -16.39 -19.09
CA THR A 701 21.80 -17.36 -20.07
C THR A 701 23.31 -17.18 -20.21
N ASN A 702 24.07 -18.27 -20.13
CA ASN A 702 25.51 -18.24 -20.35
C ASN A 702 25.82 -18.14 -21.84
N ILE A 703 26.65 -17.16 -22.23
CA ILE A 703 27.06 -16.94 -23.62
C ILE A 703 28.52 -17.29 -23.87
N ILE A 704 29.32 -17.30 -22.81
CA ILE A 704 30.75 -17.57 -22.90
C ILE A 704 31.13 -18.50 -21.76
N MET A 705 31.86 -19.54 -22.11
CA MET A 705 32.58 -20.35 -21.14
C MET A 705 33.89 -19.68 -20.80
N LEU A 706 33.99 -19.14 -19.60
CA LEU A 706 35.26 -18.68 -19.05
C LEU A 706 35.84 -19.75 -18.13
N PRO A 707 37.18 -19.87 -18.07
CA PRO A 707 37.87 -20.65 -17.05
C PRO A 707 37.39 -20.29 -15.63
N ALA A 708 37.34 -21.21 -14.67
CA ALA A 708 36.75 -20.88 -13.36
C ALA A 708 37.49 -19.75 -12.62
N LYS A 709 38.79 -19.57 -12.88
CA LYS A 709 39.62 -18.49 -12.31
C LYS A 709 39.60 -17.17 -13.09
N ASP A 710 39.02 -17.14 -14.29
CA ASP A 710 38.92 -15.93 -15.12
C ASP A 710 37.52 -15.28 -14.99
N TYR A 711 37.44 -14.00 -15.31
CA TYR A 711 36.18 -13.25 -15.36
C TYR A 711 36.31 -12.02 -16.24
N ILE A 712 35.18 -11.56 -16.73
CA ILE A 712 35.04 -10.36 -17.54
C ILE A 712 35.29 -9.12 -16.69
N ILE A 713 36.21 -8.26 -17.14
CA ILE A 713 36.44 -6.93 -16.55
C ILE A 713 35.65 -5.87 -17.29
N ASN A 714 35.57 -5.95 -18.62
CA ASN A 714 34.83 -5.00 -19.43
C ASN A 714 34.09 -5.69 -20.58
N VAL A 715 32.91 -5.14 -20.92
CA VAL A 715 32.12 -5.50 -22.10
C VAL A 715 31.55 -4.25 -22.72
N ASP A 716 31.72 -4.14 -24.04
CA ASP A 716 31.13 -3.07 -24.85
C ASP A 716 30.46 -3.65 -26.10
N PHE A 717 29.37 -3.01 -26.52
CA PHE A 717 28.70 -3.33 -27.77
C PHE A 717 29.46 -2.70 -28.94
N THR A 718 29.69 -3.47 -30.00
CA THR A 718 30.40 -3.05 -31.21
C THR A 718 29.72 -3.59 -32.47
N ASN A 719 29.87 -2.88 -33.59
CA ASN A 719 29.31 -3.30 -34.89
C ASN A 719 30.31 -4.11 -35.74
N GLU A 720 31.54 -4.31 -35.27
CA GLU A 720 32.61 -4.96 -36.03
C GLU A 720 32.98 -6.32 -35.43
N TYR A 721 32.87 -7.39 -36.22
CA TYR A 721 33.40 -8.71 -35.88
C TYR A 721 34.82 -8.88 -36.44
N LYS A 722 35.80 -9.10 -35.57
CA LYS A 722 37.19 -9.34 -35.98
C LYS A 722 37.39 -10.81 -36.36
N PHE A 723 37.18 -11.15 -37.63
CA PHE A 723 37.50 -12.49 -38.15
C PHE A 723 38.99 -12.61 -38.51
N ALA A 724 39.68 -13.61 -37.96
CA ALA A 724 41.07 -13.90 -38.28
C ALA A 724 41.27 -15.39 -38.59
N THR A 725 42.21 -15.67 -39.51
CA THR A 725 42.75 -17.02 -39.71
C THR A 725 44.21 -17.00 -39.28
N PHE A 726 44.60 -17.94 -38.43
CA PHE A 726 45.94 -17.98 -37.85
C PHE A 726 46.38 -19.41 -37.58
N THR A 727 47.68 -19.61 -37.36
CA THR A 727 48.21 -20.94 -36.97
C THR A 727 48.38 -20.98 -35.46
N LEU A 728 47.66 -21.88 -34.81
CA LEU A 728 47.75 -22.13 -33.37
C LEU A 728 48.65 -23.34 -33.13
N GLY A 729 49.64 -23.19 -32.26
CA GLY A 729 50.54 -24.27 -31.84
C GLY A 729 50.36 -24.61 -30.37
N ILE A 730 50.36 -25.90 -30.03
CA ILE A 730 50.38 -26.40 -28.65
C ILE A 730 51.55 -27.38 -28.47
N ASN A 731 52.40 -27.18 -27.45
CA ASN A 731 53.48 -28.12 -27.15
C ASN A 731 53.03 -29.24 -26.18
N LYS A 732 53.88 -30.23 -25.94
CA LYS A 732 53.57 -31.36 -25.03
C LYS A 732 53.29 -30.95 -23.58
N LYS A 733 53.77 -29.78 -23.14
CA LYS A 733 53.54 -29.23 -21.80
C LYS A 733 52.28 -28.36 -21.72
N GLY A 734 51.53 -28.20 -22.82
CA GLY A 734 50.31 -27.43 -22.86
C GLY A 734 50.49 -25.93 -23.07
N ASN A 735 51.66 -25.43 -23.49
CA ASN A 735 51.78 -24.01 -23.84
C ASN A 735 51.21 -23.76 -25.23
N ILE A 736 50.35 -22.75 -25.34
CA ILE A 736 49.65 -22.31 -26.54
C ILE A 736 50.32 -21.05 -27.08
N ARG A 737 50.60 -21.03 -28.39
CA ARG A 737 51.21 -19.90 -29.09
C ARG A 737 50.62 -19.72 -30.49
N ILE A 738 50.49 -18.46 -30.93
CA ILE A 738 50.14 -18.12 -32.31
C ILE A 738 51.39 -17.96 -33.17
N TYR A 739 51.33 -18.46 -34.40
CA TYR A 739 52.40 -18.42 -35.39
C TYR A 739 51.96 -17.71 -36.67
N GLU A 740 52.77 -16.76 -37.13
CA GLU A 740 52.62 -16.13 -38.46
C GLU A 740 53.16 -17.00 -39.61
N ARG A 741 54.14 -17.88 -39.32
CA ARG A 741 54.78 -18.78 -40.31
C ARG A 741 55.06 -20.16 -39.71
N ASN A 742 54.87 -21.21 -40.51
CA ASN A 742 55.19 -22.59 -40.14
C ASN A 742 56.71 -22.81 -40.03
N LYS A 743 57.28 -22.55 -38.85
CA LYS A 743 58.64 -23.00 -38.47
C LYS A 743 58.59 -24.45 -37.96
N LYS A 744 59.65 -25.23 -38.21
CA LYS A 744 59.85 -26.56 -37.60
C LYS A 744 60.29 -26.37 -36.15
N ASP A 745 59.42 -26.68 -35.19
CA ASP A 745 59.67 -26.66 -33.75
C ASP A 745 58.90 -27.79 -33.03
N GLU A 746 58.93 -27.81 -31.69
CA GLU A 746 58.33 -28.87 -30.86
C GLU A 746 56.80 -28.76 -30.66
N TYR A 747 56.11 -27.86 -31.38
CA TYR A 747 54.68 -27.60 -31.22
C TYR A 747 53.85 -28.38 -32.25
N MET A 748 52.71 -28.91 -31.82
CA MET A 748 51.64 -29.44 -32.68
C MET A 748 50.85 -28.24 -33.22
N LYS A 749 50.80 -28.07 -34.55
CA LYS A 749 50.25 -26.87 -35.20
C LYS A 749 48.98 -27.17 -35.99
N LEU A 750 47.98 -26.32 -35.86
CA LEU A 750 46.74 -26.34 -36.63
C LEU A 750 46.48 -24.96 -37.24
N SER A 751 46.10 -24.93 -38.51
CA SER A 751 45.54 -23.73 -39.13
C SER A 751 44.07 -23.61 -38.75
N VAL A 752 43.69 -22.54 -38.07
CA VAL A 752 42.39 -22.35 -37.43
C VAL A 752 41.78 -21.00 -37.79
N SER A 753 40.45 -20.91 -37.73
CA SER A 753 39.67 -19.68 -37.84
C SER A 753 39.15 -19.23 -36.46
N SER A 754 38.82 -17.94 -36.30
CA SER A 754 38.22 -17.41 -35.05
C SER A 754 36.94 -18.15 -34.61
N ASN A 755 36.24 -18.82 -35.52
CA ASN A 755 35.01 -19.57 -35.25
C ASN A 755 35.25 -21.06 -34.95
N ASP A 756 36.49 -21.56 -35.09
CA ASP A 756 36.81 -22.96 -34.84
C ASP A 756 36.89 -23.24 -33.33
N ASN A 757 36.71 -24.50 -32.96
CA ASN A 757 37.04 -25.04 -31.65
C ASN A 757 38.19 -26.04 -31.77
N ILE A 758 38.94 -26.24 -30.68
CA ILE A 758 39.99 -27.25 -30.60
C ILE A 758 39.75 -28.21 -29.43
N LEU A 759 39.96 -29.49 -29.68
CA LEU A 759 40.08 -30.52 -28.66
C LEU A 759 41.57 -30.83 -28.42
N VAL A 760 42.00 -30.70 -27.17
CA VAL A 760 43.36 -31.00 -26.72
C VAL A 760 43.32 -32.30 -25.91
N PHE A 761 43.96 -33.36 -26.40
CA PHE A 761 43.93 -34.67 -25.76
C PHE A 761 45.21 -34.95 -24.97
N THR A 762 45.07 -35.46 -23.74
CA THR A 762 46.21 -35.75 -22.85
C THR A 762 46.46 -37.25 -22.65
N ASP A 763 47.64 -37.59 -22.14
CA ASP A 763 48.02 -38.97 -21.79
C ASP A 763 47.26 -39.55 -20.59
N SER A 764 46.61 -38.70 -19.79
CA SER A 764 45.74 -39.04 -18.65
C SER A 764 44.30 -39.37 -19.06
N GLY A 765 43.96 -39.30 -20.35
CA GLY A 765 42.59 -39.61 -20.81
C GLY A 765 41.60 -38.47 -20.58
N THR A 766 42.09 -37.26 -20.37
CA THR A 766 41.30 -36.02 -20.34
C THR A 766 41.41 -35.30 -21.68
N THR A 767 40.32 -34.64 -22.08
CA THR A 767 40.26 -33.83 -23.29
C THR A 767 39.72 -32.45 -22.95
N TYR A 768 40.43 -31.39 -23.35
CA TYR A 768 40.02 -30.01 -23.14
C TYR A 768 39.42 -29.44 -24.42
N ASN A 769 38.27 -28.78 -24.32
CA ASN A 769 37.59 -28.13 -25.43
C ASN A 769 37.72 -26.61 -25.30
N LEU A 770 38.36 -25.97 -26.27
CA LEU A 770 38.65 -24.54 -26.23
C LEU A 770 38.20 -23.84 -27.52
N PRO A 771 37.44 -22.72 -27.42
CA PRO A 771 37.12 -21.90 -28.57
C PRO A 771 38.35 -21.11 -29.01
N VAL A 772 38.66 -21.13 -30.31
CA VAL A 772 39.89 -20.55 -30.86
C VAL A 772 39.87 -19.03 -30.84
N GLY A 773 38.71 -18.40 -31.03
CA GLY A 773 38.56 -16.94 -31.08
C GLY A 773 39.10 -16.20 -29.85
N MET A 774 39.17 -16.85 -28.69
CA MET A 774 39.76 -16.26 -27.47
C MET A 774 41.26 -15.97 -27.61
N PHE A 775 41.96 -16.67 -28.49
CA PHE A 775 43.41 -16.58 -28.64
C PHE A 775 43.85 -15.61 -29.73
N GLN A 776 42.93 -15.13 -30.59
CA GLN A 776 43.26 -14.44 -31.84
C GLN A 776 44.17 -13.20 -31.71
N ASN A 777 44.23 -12.59 -30.51
CA ASN A 777 45.03 -11.39 -30.22
C ASN A 777 46.22 -11.67 -29.29
N LEU A 778 46.70 -12.93 -29.21
CA LEU A 778 47.93 -13.27 -28.47
C LEU A 778 49.19 -12.80 -29.22
N GLU A 779 49.54 -11.53 -29.05
CA GLU A 779 50.78 -10.96 -29.55
C GLU A 779 51.96 -11.35 -28.65
N ASP A 780 52.87 -12.19 -29.17
CA ASP A 780 54.16 -12.63 -28.58
C ASP A 780 54.15 -13.26 -27.16
N LYS A 781 52.97 -13.45 -26.55
CA LYS A 781 52.80 -14.10 -25.24
C LYS A 781 52.32 -15.54 -25.39
N ASP A 782 53.06 -16.46 -24.78
CA ASP A 782 52.63 -17.85 -24.59
C ASP A 782 51.60 -17.88 -23.44
N ILE A 783 50.46 -18.56 -23.63
CA ILE A 783 49.53 -18.88 -22.53
C ILE A 783 49.61 -20.36 -22.23
N SER A 784 49.71 -20.72 -20.95
CA SER A 784 49.68 -22.13 -20.55
C SER A 784 48.25 -22.65 -20.44
N LEU A 785 48.02 -23.90 -20.83
CA LEU A 785 46.74 -24.58 -20.65
C LEU A 785 46.32 -24.62 -19.17
N SER A 786 47.28 -24.59 -18.22
CA SER A 786 47.01 -24.50 -16.78
C SER A 786 46.42 -23.15 -16.34
N ASP A 787 46.59 -22.09 -17.12
CA ASP A 787 46.06 -20.76 -16.82
C ASP A 787 44.62 -20.59 -17.31
N ILE A 788 44.20 -21.45 -18.24
CA ILE A 788 42.88 -21.43 -18.91
C ILE A 788 42.01 -22.64 -18.49
N THR A 789 42.58 -23.66 -17.86
CA THR A 789 41.82 -24.85 -17.42
C THR A 789 42.13 -25.18 -15.96
N ASP A 790 41.14 -25.65 -15.21
CA ASP A 790 41.27 -25.79 -13.75
C ASP A 790 42.09 -27.00 -13.31
N ASN A 791 42.16 -28.05 -14.14
CA ASN A 791 42.70 -29.36 -13.76
C ASN A 791 43.94 -29.81 -14.54
N PHE A 792 44.41 -29.04 -15.53
CA PHE A 792 45.61 -29.42 -16.28
C PHE A 792 46.88 -29.17 -15.47
N ASP A 793 47.61 -30.23 -15.17
CA ASP A 793 48.89 -30.19 -14.47
C ASP A 793 50.02 -30.63 -15.43
N SER A 794 50.79 -29.66 -15.92
CA SER A 794 51.92 -29.90 -16.83
C SER A 794 53.04 -30.77 -16.24
N SER A 795 53.03 -31.04 -14.92
CA SER A 795 53.96 -31.96 -14.27
C SER A 795 53.51 -33.43 -14.30
N LYS A 796 52.20 -33.69 -14.53
CA LYS A 796 51.60 -35.04 -14.48
C LYS A 796 51.02 -35.50 -15.82
N GLU A 797 50.59 -34.54 -16.63
CA GLU A 797 49.93 -34.77 -17.91
C GLU A 797 50.76 -34.23 -19.08
N THR A 798 50.64 -34.89 -20.23
CA THR A 798 51.25 -34.45 -21.48
C THR A 798 50.23 -34.45 -22.60
N VAL A 799 50.28 -33.41 -23.44
CA VAL A 799 49.42 -33.33 -24.62
C VAL A 799 49.92 -34.32 -25.67
N LEU A 800 49.02 -35.20 -26.12
CA LEU A 800 49.31 -36.24 -27.11
C LEU A 800 48.91 -35.83 -28.53
N ASN A 801 47.75 -35.19 -28.69
CA ASN A 801 47.28 -34.76 -30.00
C ASN A 801 46.24 -33.64 -29.87
N ILE A 802 46.01 -32.90 -30.96
CA ILE A 802 45.05 -31.80 -31.05
C ILE A 802 44.16 -31.96 -32.28
N LEU A 803 42.88 -31.63 -32.16
CA LEU A 803 41.90 -31.72 -33.26
C LEU A 803 41.12 -30.41 -33.35
N LYS A 804 41.12 -29.77 -34.52
CA LYS A 804 40.21 -28.67 -34.80
C LYS A 804 38.86 -29.17 -35.30
N TYR A 805 37.79 -28.46 -34.98
CA TYR A 805 36.46 -28.69 -35.52
C TYR A 805 35.64 -27.41 -35.57
N ASP A 806 34.80 -27.28 -36.59
CA ASP A 806 33.75 -26.27 -36.72
C ASP A 806 32.38 -26.85 -36.32
N ASN A 807 32.12 -28.11 -36.69
CA ASN A 807 30.94 -28.88 -36.31
C ASN A 807 31.29 -30.35 -36.03
N TYR A 808 30.47 -31.03 -35.22
CA TYR A 808 30.62 -32.46 -34.97
C TYR A 808 30.17 -33.27 -36.18
N ASN A 809 31.12 -33.87 -36.91
CA ASN A 809 30.81 -34.78 -38.01
C ASN A 809 30.54 -36.22 -37.50
N ASN A 810 29.74 -36.98 -38.26
CA ASN A 810 29.34 -38.34 -37.88
C ASN A 810 30.34 -39.42 -38.30
N ASP A 811 31.26 -39.12 -39.22
CA ASP A 811 32.07 -40.14 -39.90
C ASP A 811 33.51 -40.26 -39.35
N THR A 812 33.93 -39.37 -38.44
CA THR A 812 35.27 -39.44 -37.83
C THR A 812 35.29 -40.28 -36.56
N SER A 813 36.21 -41.22 -36.49
CA SER A 813 36.49 -42.01 -35.28
C SER A 813 37.82 -41.60 -34.65
N ILE A 814 37.85 -41.55 -33.32
CA ILE A 814 39.05 -41.31 -32.52
C ILE A 814 39.52 -42.65 -31.95
N PHE A 815 40.78 -43.00 -32.20
CA PHE A 815 41.42 -44.21 -31.72
C PHE A 815 42.39 -43.87 -30.60
N PHE A 816 42.26 -44.57 -29.48
CA PHE A 816 43.09 -44.41 -28.28
C PHE A 816 43.92 -45.68 -28.09
N PHE A 817 45.23 -45.52 -27.91
CA PHE A 817 46.17 -46.61 -27.65
C PHE A 817 46.81 -46.43 -26.28
N THR A 818 46.88 -47.51 -25.50
CA THR A 818 47.44 -47.50 -24.13
C THR A 818 48.76 -48.26 -24.04
N LYS A 819 49.56 -47.99 -22.99
CA LYS A 819 50.78 -48.75 -22.68
C LYS A 819 50.47 -50.23 -22.41
N SER A 820 49.33 -50.55 -21.80
CA SER A 820 48.91 -51.91 -21.46
C SER A 820 48.45 -52.77 -22.66
N GLY A 821 48.46 -52.23 -23.88
CA GLY A 821 48.08 -52.99 -25.07
C GLY A 821 46.59 -52.93 -25.43
N LEU A 822 45.81 -52.08 -24.75
CA LEU A 822 44.41 -51.83 -25.07
C LEU A 822 44.26 -50.77 -26.18
N VAL A 823 43.25 -50.96 -27.01
CA VAL A 823 42.81 -50.03 -28.06
C VAL A 823 41.33 -49.70 -27.88
N LYS A 824 40.95 -48.43 -28.04
CA LYS A 824 39.54 -47.98 -28.02
C LYS A 824 39.23 -47.16 -29.26
N LYS A 825 38.06 -47.38 -29.83
CA LYS A 825 37.47 -46.54 -30.88
C LYS A 825 36.29 -45.77 -30.26
N THR A 826 36.24 -44.45 -30.38
CA THR A 826 35.09 -43.61 -29.96
C THR A 826 34.69 -42.69 -31.10
N MET A 827 33.38 -42.49 -31.30
CA MET A 827 32.90 -41.62 -32.36
C MET A 827 33.10 -40.15 -31.99
N PHE A 828 33.45 -39.30 -32.98
CA PHE A 828 33.67 -37.88 -32.73
C PHE A 828 32.43 -37.17 -32.16
N LYS A 829 31.23 -37.54 -32.61
CA LYS A 829 29.95 -37.04 -32.06
C LYS A 829 29.79 -37.26 -30.54
N ASP A 830 30.46 -38.25 -29.94
CA ASP A 830 30.32 -38.51 -28.50
C ASP A 830 31.02 -37.43 -27.66
N PHE A 831 31.83 -36.57 -28.29
CA PHE A 831 32.43 -35.39 -27.68
C PHE A 831 31.51 -34.16 -27.75
N GLN A 832 30.32 -34.27 -28.36
CA GLN A 832 29.33 -33.19 -28.41
C GLN A 832 28.87 -32.83 -26.99
N GLY A 833 28.92 -31.53 -26.69
CA GLY A 833 28.49 -30.98 -25.41
C GLY A 833 29.22 -29.70 -25.07
N ASN A 834 28.66 -28.98 -24.11
CA ASN A 834 29.11 -27.68 -23.65
C ASN A 834 29.96 -27.84 -22.38
N TYR A 835 31.09 -28.55 -22.51
CA TYR A 835 32.03 -28.79 -21.42
C TYR A 835 33.45 -28.38 -21.83
N SER A 836 34.11 -27.58 -20.99
CA SER A 836 35.53 -27.21 -21.17
C SER A 836 36.49 -28.39 -20.93
N GLU A 837 36.07 -29.35 -20.11
CA GLU A 837 36.83 -30.55 -19.77
C GLU A 837 35.97 -31.81 -19.96
N ILE A 838 36.53 -32.81 -20.64
CA ILE A 838 35.84 -34.01 -21.07
C ILE A 838 36.70 -35.23 -20.74
N GLN A 839 36.21 -36.13 -19.89
CA GLN A 839 36.85 -37.44 -19.75
C GLN A 839 36.68 -38.23 -21.05
N SER A 840 37.79 -38.55 -21.71
CA SER A 840 37.84 -39.18 -23.02
C SER A 840 38.30 -40.64 -22.98
N TYR A 841 38.91 -41.07 -21.87
CA TYR A 841 39.30 -42.46 -21.62
C TYR A 841 39.23 -42.80 -20.12
N LYS A 842 38.89 -44.05 -19.78
CA LYS A 842 38.95 -44.55 -18.39
C LYS A 842 39.92 -45.71 -18.28
N PHE A 843 41.00 -45.56 -17.52
CA PHE A 843 41.97 -46.63 -17.30
C PHE A 843 41.42 -47.72 -16.36
N LYS A 844 41.87 -48.97 -16.58
CA LYS A 844 41.60 -50.11 -15.68
C LYS A 844 42.62 -50.19 -14.54
N ASN A 845 43.86 -49.78 -14.81
CA ASN A 845 44.99 -49.83 -13.90
C ASN A 845 45.55 -48.40 -13.75
N GLU A 846 45.93 -48.00 -12.54
CA GLU A 846 46.40 -46.63 -12.26
C GLU A 846 47.76 -46.31 -12.90
N GLU A 847 48.56 -47.33 -13.24
CA GLU A 847 49.86 -47.15 -13.89
C GLU A 847 49.79 -47.08 -15.43
N ASP A 848 48.60 -47.29 -16.02
CA ASP A 848 48.41 -47.24 -17.47
C ASP A 848 48.27 -45.80 -17.96
N LYS A 849 48.73 -45.54 -19.19
CA LYS A 849 48.67 -44.23 -19.84
C LYS A 849 48.38 -44.38 -21.32
N LEU A 850 47.79 -43.36 -21.92
CA LEU A 850 47.68 -43.28 -23.36
C LEU A 850 49.06 -43.00 -23.97
N VAL A 851 49.37 -43.69 -25.06
CA VAL A 851 50.63 -43.53 -25.80
C VAL A 851 50.43 -42.81 -27.12
N ALA A 852 49.26 -42.95 -27.72
CA ALA A 852 48.91 -42.30 -28.97
C ALA A 852 47.38 -42.13 -29.05
N ILE A 853 46.97 -41.05 -29.71
CA ILE A 853 45.59 -40.76 -30.06
C ILE A 853 45.59 -40.37 -31.52
N GLU A 854 44.82 -41.08 -32.33
CA GLU A 854 44.82 -40.94 -33.78
C GLU A 854 43.40 -40.80 -34.31
N PHE A 855 43.26 -40.04 -35.39
CA PHE A 855 41.98 -39.75 -36.03
C PHE A 855 41.87 -40.53 -37.34
N GLY A 856 40.74 -41.19 -37.60
CA GLY A 856 40.55 -41.98 -38.83
C GLY A 856 39.09 -42.17 -39.23
N ALA A 857 38.86 -42.26 -40.54
CA ALA A 857 37.51 -42.20 -41.14
C ALA A 857 37.16 -43.38 -42.08
N SER A 858 38.00 -44.41 -42.22
CA SER A 858 37.76 -45.47 -43.22
C SER A 858 37.44 -46.86 -42.60
N GLU A 859 36.48 -47.58 -43.18
CA GLU A 859 36.18 -48.98 -42.84
C GLU A 859 37.37 -49.92 -43.12
N ASN A 860 38.28 -49.51 -44.00
CA ASN A 860 39.48 -50.27 -44.39
C ASN A 860 40.76 -49.79 -43.67
N ALA A 861 40.65 -49.00 -42.61
CA ALA A 861 41.81 -48.59 -41.83
C ALA A 861 42.46 -49.79 -41.12
N GLU A 862 43.79 -49.83 -41.12
CA GLU A 862 44.59 -50.81 -40.38
C GLU A 862 45.18 -50.14 -39.13
N LEU A 863 45.13 -50.81 -37.99
CA LEU A 863 45.73 -50.35 -36.74
C LEU A 863 47.06 -51.06 -36.55
N ILE A 864 48.09 -50.30 -36.21
CA ILE A 864 49.43 -50.81 -35.90
C ILE A 864 49.77 -50.45 -34.47
N MET A 865 50.29 -51.41 -33.72
CA MET A 865 50.86 -51.18 -32.39
C MET A 865 52.25 -51.81 -32.31
N VAL A 866 53.20 -51.10 -31.69
CA VAL A 866 54.59 -51.56 -31.49
C VAL A 866 54.94 -51.52 -30.01
N THR A 867 55.58 -52.57 -29.52
CA THR A 867 56.01 -52.72 -28.13
C THR A 867 57.47 -52.35 -27.91
N ALA A 868 57.81 -52.08 -26.66
CA ALA A 868 59.16 -51.77 -26.20
C ALA A 868 60.15 -52.90 -26.52
N LYS A 869 59.72 -54.17 -26.45
CA LYS A 869 60.54 -55.34 -26.82
C LYS A 869 60.55 -55.64 -28.34
N GLY A 870 60.08 -54.71 -29.18
CA GLY A 870 60.20 -54.80 -30.64
C GLY A 870 59.14 -55.69 -31.31
N MET A 871 58.05 -56.01 -30.62
CA MET A 871 56.92 -56.73 -31.22
C MET A 871 56.00 -55.75 -31.94
N ALA A 872 55.51 -56.10 -33.12
CA ALA A 872 54.52 -55.30 -33.85
C ALA A 872 53.29 -56.14 -34.23
N ILE A 873 52.10 -55.59 -34.02
CA ILE A 873 50.84 -56.17 -34.49
C ILE A 873 50.18 -55.22 -35.48
N LYS A 874 49.56 -55.78 -36.52
CA LYS A 874 48.71 -55.06 -37.48
C LYS A 874 47.38 -55.78 -37.64
N PHE A 875 46.27 -55.09 -37.46
CA PHE A 875 44.92 -55.65 -37.57
C PHE A 875 43.92 -54.61 -38.09
N LEU A 876 42.77 -55.05 -38.61
CA LEU A 876 41.75 -54.14 -39.16
C LEU A 876 41.05 -53.33 -38.06
N ALA A 877 40.78 -52.05 -38.33
CA ALA A 877 40.06 -51.17 -37.42
C ALA A 877 38.62 -51.63 -37.14
N THR A 878 38.00 -52.38 -38.06
CA THR A 878 36.68 -53.02 -37.88
C THR A 878 36.66 -54.05 -36.75
N ASN A 879 37.82 -54.58 -36.34
CA ASN A 879 37.90 -55.49 -35.19
C ASN A 879 37.69 -54.77 -33.84
N VAL A 880 37.64 -53.44 -33.84
CA VAL A 880 37.40 -52.60 -32.65
C VAL A 880 36.05 -51.90 -32.81
N ASN A 881 35.05 -52.39 -32.09
CA ASN A 881 33.74 -51.76 -32.07
C ASN A 881 33.82 -50.36 -31.42
N PRO A 882 33.03 -49.38 -31.91
CA PRO A 882 32.88 -48.09 -31.23
C PRO A 882 32.40 -48.27 -29.79
N MET A 883 33.01 -47.53 -28.87
CA MET A 883 32.69 -47.49 -27.46
C MET A 883 32.53 -46.04 -27.01
N GLY A 884 31.71 -45.81 -26.00
CA GLY A 884 31.53 -44.48 -25.40
C GLY A 884 32.82 -43.92 -24.80
N ARG A 885 32.82 -42.62 -24.51
CA ARG A 885 33.99 -41.89 -23.99
C ARG A 885 34.64 -42.54 -22.77
N VAL A 886 33.86 -42.92 -21.75
CA VAL A 886 34.37 -43.40 -20.45
C VAL A 886 34.67 -44.92 -20.42
N ALA A 887 34.88 -45.55 -21.58
CA ALA A 887 35.25 -46.96 -21.68
C ALA A 887 36.79 -47.17 -21.71
N SER A 888 37.23 -48.37 -21.32
CA SER A 888 38.66 -48.76 -21.26
C SER A 888 39.15 -49.54 -22.48
N GLY A 889 38.39 -49.59 -23.59
CA GLY A 889 38.80 -50.30 -24.81
C GLY A 889 38.86 -51.83 -24.69
N VAL A 890 39.37 -52.45 -25.76
CA VAL A 890 39.57 -53.91 -25.92
C VAL A 890 41.04 -54.23 -26.13
N MET A 891 41.44 -55.48 -25.88
CA MET A 891 42.81 -55.93 -26.11
C MET A 891 43.19 -55.82 -27.59
N GLY A 892 44.19 -54.99 -27.89
CA GLY A 892 44.80 -54.80 -29.20
C GLY A 892 45.99 -55.75 -29.40
N ILE A 893 46.93 -55.76 -28.45
CA ILE A 893 48.11 -56.66 -28.43
C ILE A 893 48.28 -57.31 -27.06
N SER A 894 48.53 -58.62 -27.02
CA SER A 894 48.85 -59.35 -25.79
C SER A 894 50.34 -59.22 -25.47
N LEU A 895 50.65 -58.62 -24.31
CA LEU A 895 52.01 -58.33 -23.86
C LEU A 895 52.59 -59.47 -22.99
N LYS A 896 53.91 -59.62 -23.00
CA LYS A 896 54.66 -60.48 -22.06
C LYS A 896 55.02 -59.66 -20.80
N GLU A 897 55.46 -60.34 -19.74
CA GLU A 897 56.01 -59.67 -18.55
C GLU A 897 57.09 -58.64 -18.94
N GLU A 898 56.99 -57.46 -18.34
CA GLU A 898 57.86 -56.29 -18.57
C GLU A 898 57.89 -55.75 -20.01
N ASP A 899 56.90 -56.06 -20.86
CA ASP A 899 56.70 -55.41 -22.17
C ASP A 899 55.55 -54.41 -22.11
N TYR A 900 55.62 -53.35 -22.91
CA TYR A 900 54.59 -52.31 -22.99
C TYR A 900 54.57 -51.69 -24.38
N VAL A 901 53.41 -51.13 -24.78
CA VAL A 901 53.27 -50.46 -26.07
C VAL A 901 53.95 -49.10 -26.02
N VAL A 902 54.72 -48.78 -27.06
CA VAL A 902 55.41 -47.49 -27.21
C VAL A 902 54.86 -46.66 -28.36
N PHE A 903 54.09 -47.28 -29.26
CA PHE A 903 53.54 -46.62 -30.44
C PHE A 903 52.24 -47.28 -30.87
N GLY A 904 51.27 -46.45 -31.26
CA GLY A 904 50.02 -46.86 -31.90
C GLY A 904 49.71 -45.90 -33.04
N ALA A 905 49.29 -46.42 -34.19
CA ALA A 905 48.93 -45.61 -35.36
C ALA A 905 47.74 -46.19 -36.11
N VAL A 906 47.00 -45.30 -36.79
CA VAL A 906 45.94 -45.65 -37.74
C VAL A 906 46.47 -45.44 -39.15
N ILE A 907 46.40 -46.48 -39.99
CA ILE A 907 46.86 -46.48 -41.38
C ILE A 907 45.64 -46.53 -42.30
N ASN A 908 45.43 -45.47 -43.10
CA ASN A 908 44.35 -45.43 -44.08
C ASN A 908 44.86 -45.93 -45.46
N LYS A 909 44.19 -46.91 -46.06
CA LYS A 909 44.44 -47.33 -47.46
C LYS A 909 43.51 -46.57 -48.41
N SER A 910 44.05 -45.82 -49.37
CA SER A 910 43.25 -45.14 -50.40
C SER A 910 42.81 -46.09 -51.53
N ILE A 911 41.54 -46.01 -51.95
CA ILE A 911 41.05 -46.50 -53.25
C ILE A 911 41.57 -45.53 -54.35
N PRO A 912 41.90 -45.97 -55.59
CA PRO A 912 42.27 -45.07 -56.69
C PRO A 912 41.16 -44.07 -57.03
N GLU A 913 41.55 -42.86 -57.40
CA GLU A 913 40.70 -41.70 -57.70
C GLU A 913 39.64 -41.97 -58.80
N THR A 914 38.36 -41.73 -58.48
CA THR A 914 37.39 -41.10 -59.39
C THR A 914 36.30 -40.41 -58.56
N GLY A 915 36.15 -39.09 -58.69
CA GLY A 915 34.96 -38.36 -58.22
C GLY A 915 35.27 -37.16 -57.33
N THR A 916 35.18 -35.96 -57.90
CA THR A 916 35.26 -34.66 -57.23
C THR A 916 34.13 -34.45 -56.23
N SER A 917 34.46 -34.16 -54.97
CA SER A 917 33.56 -33.51 -54.00
C SER A 917 34.39 -32.57 -53.12
N LYS A 918 34.14 -31.26 -53.24
CA LYS A 918 34.79 -30.22 -52.43
C LYS A 918 34.20 -30.21 -51.02
N GLY A 919 35.06 -30.42 -50.03
CA GLY A 919 34.77 -30.40 -48.60
C GLY A 919 36.03 -30.81 -47.86
N GLU A 920 37.06 -29.96 -47.90
CA GLU A 920 38.39 -30.26 -47.38
C GLU A 920 38.42 -30.27 -45.84
N ILE A 921 38.12 -31.43 -45.26
CA ILE A 921 38.75 -31.83 -44.00
C ILE A 921 40.20 -32.12 -44.36
N ALA A 922 41.16 -31.48 -43.69
CA ALA A 922 42.56 -31.88 -43.76
C ALA A 922 42.74 -33.23 -43.05
N ILE A 923 42.18 -34.29 -43.62
CA ILE A 923 42.67 -35.64 -43.40
C ILE A 923 44.05 -35.59 -44.03
N THR A 924 45.10 -35.56 -43.21
CA THR A 924 46.44 -35.89 -43.67
C THR A 924 46.36 -37.31 -44.22
N SER A 925 46.13 -37.41 -45.52
CA SER A 925 46.20 -38.65 -46.30
C SER A 925 47.68 -39.00 -46.46
N THR A 926 48.35 -39.21 -45.32
CA THR A 926 49.72 -39.66 -45.28
C THR A 926 49.71 -41.11 -45.71
N ARG A 927 50.16 -41.38 -46.94
CA ARG A 927 50.54 -42.73 -47.33
C ARG A 927 51.73 -43.13 -46.48
N TYR A 928 51.48 -43.89 -45.42
CA TYR A 928 52.55 -44.47 -44.65
C TYR A 928 53.16 -45.62 -45.47
N GLY A 929 54.41 -45.46 -45.88
CA GLY A 929 55.15 -46.48 -46.62
C GLY A 929 56.05 -47.30 -45.70
N GLU A 930 56.62 -46.67 -44.69
CA GLU A 930 57.69 -47.26 -43.88
C GLU A 930 57.56 -46.91 -42.39
N ILE A 931 57.88 -47.87 -41.53
CA ILE A 931 58.00 -47.67 -40.08
C ILE A 931 59.46 -47.86 -39.66
N THR A 932 60.05 -46.81 -39.09
CA THR A 932 61.41 -46.81 -38.55
C THR A 932 61.37 -46.97 -37.04
N LEU A 933 61.88 -48.08 -36.56
CA LEU A 933 62.01 -48.40 -35.14
C LEU A 933 63.42 -48.01 -34.67
N THR A 934 63.52 -47.19 -33.62
CA THR A 934 64.80 -46.76 -33.03
C THR A 934 64.89 -47.19 -31.57
N THR A 935 65.94 -47.91 -31.22
CA THR A 935 66.19 -48.40 -29.86
C THR A 935 66.77 -47.31 -28.95
N SER A 936 66.83 -47.57 -27.65
CA SER A 936 67.43 -46.68 -26.66
C SER A 936 68.94 -46.50 -26.87
N SER A 937 69.60 -47.52 -27.43
CA SER A 937 71.01 -47.52 -27.86
C SER A 937 71.26 -46.81 -29.20
N LYS A 938 70.21 -46.25 -29.83
CA LYS A 938 70.22 -45.58 -31.15
C LYS A 938 70.41 -46.49 -32.36
N GLU A 939 70.18 -47.80 -32.23
CA GLU A 939 70.05 -48.67 -33.41
C GLU A 939 68.71 -48.42 -34.09
N SER A 940 68.68 -48.37 -35.42
CA SER A 940 67.45 -48.11 -36.18
C SER A 940 67.24 -49.14 -37.27
N LYS A 941 66.00 -49.61 -37.42
CA LYS A 941 65.57 -50.50 -38.50
C LYS A 941 64.30 -49.96 -39.12
N THR A 942 64.33 -49.84 -40.44
CA THR A 942 63.16 -49.45 -41.23
C THR A 942 62.52 -50.70 -41.82
N LEU A 943 61.21 -50.80 -41.70
CA LEU A 943 60.39 -51.89 -42.20
C LEU A 943 59.31 -51.31 -43.11
N SER A 944 58.97 -51.99 -44.20
CA SER A 944 57.74 -51.67 -44.91
C SER A 944 56.55 -52.05 -44.05
N ILE A 945 55.53 -51.21 -44.01
CA ILE A 945 54.29 -51.51 -43.27
C ILE A 945 53.60 -52.76 -43.84
N GLU A 946 53.80 -53.05 -45.13
CA GLU A 946 53.28 -54.25 -45.79
C GLU A 946 53.91 -55.54 -45.25
N ASP A 947 55.16 -55.50 -44.79
CA ASP A 947 55.88 -56.65 -44.23
C ASP A 947 55.32 -57.11 -42.87
N ILE A 948 54.63 -56.22 -42.16
CA ILE A 948 53.93 -56.57 -40.92
C ILE A 948 52.64 -57.28 -41.31
N LYS A 949 52.60 -58.61 -41.16
CA LYS A 949 51.42 -59.42 -41.50
C LYS A 949 50.17 -58.97 -40.74
N LEU A 950 49.07 -58.86 -41.48
CA LEU A 950 47.74 -58.67 -40.92
C LEU A 950 47.34 -59.90 -40.11
N GLN A 951 46.86 -59.68 -38.90
CA GLN A 951 46.49 -60.72 -37.94
C GLN A 951 45.27 -60.28 -37.12
N ASN A 952 44.69 -61.20 -36.34
CA ASN A 952 43.59 -60.88 -35.43
C ASN A 952 44.10 -60.05 -34.24
N ARG A 953 43.24 -59.17 -33.70
CA ARG A 953 43.53 -58.44 -32.45
C ARG A 953 43.76 -59.40 -31.28
N ALA A 954 44.42 -58.91 -30.24
CA ALA A 954 44.83 -59.66 -29.04
C ALA A 954 45.89 -60.76 -29.27
N GLY A 955 46.48 -60.84 -30.47
CA GLY A 955 47.69 -61.64 -30.69
C GLY A 955 48.92 -61.04 -30.01
N ARG A 956 50.03 -61.81 -29.96
CA ARG A 956 51.32 -61.34 -29.41
C ARG A 956 52.14 -60.47 -30.38
N GLY A 957 51.65 -60.28 -31.61
CA GLY A 957 52.39 -59.62 -32.68
C GLY A 957 53.54 -60.47 -33.22
N ASN A 958 54.18 -59.97 -34.27
CA ASN A 958 55.40 -60.55 -34.84
C ASN A 958 56.63 -59.75 -34.38
N ASN A 959 57.77 -60.42 -34.29
CA ASN A 959 59.02 -59.75 -33.97
C ASN A 959 59.44 -58.85 -35.14
N ALA A 960 59.28 -57.53 -34.96
CA ALA A 960 59.67 -56.52 -35.95
C ALA A 960 61.14 -56.11 -35.77
N PHE A 961 61.62 -56.11 -34.52
CA PHE A 961 62.98 -55.74 -34.15
C PHE A 961 63.51 -56.64 -33.03
N LEU A 962 64.63 -57.32 -33.25
CA LEU A 962 65.26 -58.14 -32.20
C LEU A 962 65.98 -57.21 -31.22
N VAL A 963 65.41 -57.02 -30.04
CA VAL A 963 65.98 -56.18 -28.99
C VAL A 963 66.89 -57.02 -28.08
N VAL A 964 68.13 -56.56 -27.85
CA VAL A 964 69.13 -57.22 -26.98
C VAL A 964 68.81 -56.95 -25.49
N MET A 965 69.29 -57.78 -24.56
CA MET A 965 69.11 -57.58 -23.11
C MET A 965 69.43 -56.14 -22.68
N ASN A 966 68.50 -55.50 -21.96
CA ASN A 966 68.52 -54.10 -21.46
C ASN A 966 68.33 -52.98 -22.50
N ASP A 967 68.07 -53.29 -23.77
CA ASP A 967 67.64 -52.29 -24.76
C ASP A 967 66.10 -52.30 -24.91
N TYR A 968 65.53 -51.25 -25.49
CA TYR A 968 64.11 -51.14 -25.78
C TYR A 968 63.85 -50.15 -26.93
N ILE A 969 62.73 -50.30 -27.64
CA ILE A 969 62.29 -49.34 -28.65
C ILE A 969 61.93 -48.02 -27.96
N LYS A 970 62.73 -46.98 -28.21
CA LYS A 970 62.55 -45.66 -27.62
C LYS A 970 61.73 -44.73 -28.50
N ASN A 971 61.86 -44.86 -29.82
CA ASN A 971 61.17 -43.99 -30.77
C ASN A 971 60.71 -44.78 -31.99
N VAL A 972 59.49 -44.52 -32.44
CA VAL A 972 58.91 -45.09 -33.64
C VAL A 972 58.50 -43.94 -34.54
N LYS A 973 59.08 -43.89 -35.74
CA LYS A 973 58.73 -42.90 -36.75
C LYS A 973 58.07 -43.60 -37.90
N ILE A 974 56.90 -43.11 -38.28
CA ILE A 974 56.20 -43.55 -39.48
C ILE A 974 56.39 -42.48 -40.56
N LYS A 975 56.72 -42.91 -41.79
CA LYS A 975 56.98 -42.04 -42.93
C LYS A 975 55.99 -42.28 -44.05
#